data_AF-A0A448D738-F1
#
_entry.id   AF-A0A448D738-F1
#
_cell.length_a   1.000
_cell.length_b   1.000
_cell.length_c   1.000
_cell.angle_alpha   90.00
_cell.angle_beta   90.00
_cell.angle_gamma   90.00
#
_symmetry.space_group_name_H-M   'P 1'
#
loop_
_entity.id
_entity.type
_entity.pdbx_description
1 polymer ?
#
loop_
_entity_poly.entity_id
_entity_poly.type
_entity_poly.pdbx_seq_one_letter_code
_entity_poly.pdbx_strand_id
1 'polypeptide(L)'
;MAARHHYDAAGNHIRSDYPDGSSESFEYDRINRLIAHIDGLGAKTEYELAVDGLPVKRTNALGHTFGYRYDQARRLTTLTNENGDTYRLDYDNTGNLIQETGWDGKITGYAYDAAGQLSEQTEYGLSDGLKADRPEIWHIHRFKRNILGQLVEKTSRRIDGTPVPAEEGKHYSRTRFDYDPLTGNLIKARNRHSSVELVYDVLDQLVSETTVHNGQSATVGYQYDPLGNRTQTVLPDGRSINYLYYGSGHLHQINLDGEVISDIERDRLHQEIQRTQGALTSRYDYDPMGRLKHQTATANRTLQHNGKLNTLVGGAVRRSYRYDQAGNLIQTADQRSGVLDYVYDKLGRIESAVNKQTGSSEKFAFDPAHNILSDNVSDGLKDTQGLSENLSDRPHTGRLKGRNIGKGNRLEAYNGTEYTYDALGNMIYRQLPNGESQLFQYDSENQLVLAEIKKNSGESQTWEYAYDPFGRRLSKERTDKGALTATAPKQTHFVWDGSRLLQEYNYRGSYSYIYTDQDSYEPLAQIFDNAKDGKQYLSYFHNDQIGIPREMTDQLGNLLWYGEYTAWGRLKTDERVYQHVHQPFRLQNQYCDEETGLHYNFFRYYEAETGRFTNQDPIGLEGGVNLYFFAPNAQGWIDAWGLTRVYHYTSKAGYNGIMGTGVIEARDPGSRGKGAIKGKEKGVYVTTMNPEQLDASKARGQMGLTGEKSTHYISFEVDDSEIKRVDRQDGVKRLYLKDDVQLRDSNNKLKQGIEHGACNSSSKRKKGKKKGK
;
A
#
# COMPACT_ATOMS: atom_id res chain seq x y z
N MET A 1 24.05 9.87 -16.43
CA MET A 1 23.65 9.60 -17.83
C MET A 1 22.14 9.60 -17.88
N ALA A 2 21.51 9.88 -19.02
CA ALA A 2 20.04 9.87 -19.15
C ALA A 2 19.56 8.58 -19.82
N ALA A 3 18.32 8.17 -19.55
CA ALA A 3 17.68 7.07 -20.27
C ALA A 3 17.54 7.39 -21.76
N ARG A 4 17.61 6.37 -22.61
CA ARG A 4 17.39 6.47 -24.06
C ARG A 4 16.24 5.56 -24.44
N HIS A 5 15.26 6.11 -25.15
CA HIS A 5 14.10 5.37 -25.64
C HIS A 5 14.20 5.19 -27.15
N HIS A 6 13.94 3.98 -27.62
CA HIS A 6 14.00 3.62 -29.03
C HIS A 6 12.60 3.32 -29.54
N TYR A 7 12.33 3.79 -30.75
CA TYR A 7 11.04 3.64 -31.41
C TYR A 7 11.21 3.03 -32.79
N ASP A 8 10.25 2.21 -33.21
CA ASP A 8 10.19 1.73 -34.58
C ASP A 8 9.64 2.80 -35.55
N ALA A 9 9.54 2.47 -36.84
CA ALA A 9 9.02 3.39 -37.85
C ALA A 9 7.52 3.73 -37.68
N ALA A 10 6.77 2.92 -36.93
CA ALA A 10 5.37 3.16 -36.60
C ALA A 10 5.20 4.01 -35.32
N GLY A 11 6.28 4.30 -34.61
CA GLY A 11 6.29 5.06 -33.37
C GLY A 11 6.03 4.21 -32.13
N ASN A 12 6.09 2.88 -32.24
CA ASN A 12 5.98 1.99 -31.09
C ASN A 12 7.27 2.04 -30.27
N HIS A 13 7.16 2.03 -28.95
CA HIS A 13 8.31 2.04 -28.04
C HIS A 13 8.89 0.63 -27.92
N ILE A 14 10.05 0.37 -28.53
CA ILE A 14 10.59 -1.00 -28.63
C ILE A 14 11.67 -1.32 -27.60
N ARG A 15 12.30 -0.30 -27.00
CA ARG A 15 13.40 -0.48 -26.04
C ARG A 15 13.68 0.76 -25.21
N SER A 16 13.91 0.58 -23.91
CA SER A 16 14.53 1.58 -23.03
C SER A 16 15.95 1.13 -22.67
N ASP A 17 16.95 1.99 -22.83
CA ASP A 17 18.28 1.81 -22.25
C ASP A 17 18.43 2.73 -21.04
N TYR A 18 18.82 2.16 -19.90
CA TYR A 18 18.93 2.86 -18.63
C TYR A 18 20.37 3.31 -18.33
N PRO A 19 20.54 4.40 -17.56
CA PRO A 19 21.84 4.92 -17.11
C PRO A 19 22.78 3.94 -16.38
N ASP A 20 22.26 2.85 -15.80
CA ASP A 20 23.06 1.80 -15.18
C ASP A 20 23.51 0.70 -16.17
N GLY A 21 23.14 0.84 -17.45
CA GLY A 21 23.46 -0.09 -18.52
C GLY A 21 22.45 -1.22 -18.70
N SER A 22 21.42 -1.31 -17.85
CA SER A 22 20.29 -2.22 -18.07
C SER A 22 19.41 -1.74 -19.23
N SER A 23 18.58 -2.64 -19.76
CA SER A 23 17.62 -2.29 -20.80
C SER A 23 16.42 -3.23 -20.78
N GLU A 24 15.26 -2.73 -21.13
CA GLU A 24 14.06 -3.54 -21.38
C GLU A 24 13.62 -3.39 -22.83
N SER A 25 12.84 -4.34 -23.33
CA SER A 25 12.32 -4.31 -24.70
C SER A 25 10.87 -4.77 -24.81
N PHE A 26 10.23 -4.36 -25.90
CA PHE A 26 8.81 -4.58 -26.14
C PHE A 26 8.61 -5.11 -27.56
N GLU A 27 7.76 -6.12 -27.70
CA GLU A 27 7.40 -6.71 -29.00
C GLU A 27 5.97 -6.35 -29.38
N TYR A 28 5.76 -6.06 -30.66
CA TYR A 28 4.46 -5.67 -31.21
C TYR A 28 4.04 -6.59 -32.36
N ASP A 29 2.74 -6.80 -32.51
CA ASP A 29 2.21 -7.48 -33.68
C ASP A 29 2.20 -6.58 -34.93
N ARG A 30 1.83 -7.17 -36.08
CA ARG A 30 1.78 -6.49 -37.38
C ARG A 30 0.80 -5.29 -37.46
N ILE A 31 -0.04 -5.09 -36.44
CA ILE A 31 -0.96 -3.94 -36.34
C ILE A 31 -0.66 -3.05 -35.12
N ASN A 32 0.59 -3.08 -34.63
CA ASN A 32 1.14 -2.19 -33.59
C ASN A 32 0.50 -2.38 -32.19
N ARG A 33 0.14 -3.61 -31.83
CA ARG A 33 -0.34 -3.95 -30.47
C ARG A 33 0.74 -4.68 -29.69
N LEU A 34 0.92 -4.34 -28.41
CA LEU A 34 1.90 -4.94 -27.53
C LEU A 34 1.60 -6.43 -27.30
N ILE A 35 2.55 -7.30 -27.62
CA ILE A 35 2.43 -8.76 -27.46
C ILE A 35 3.51 -9.37 -26.57
N ALA A 36 4.58 -8.64 -26.25
CA ALA A 36 5.51 -9.05 -25.20
C ALA A 36 6.24 -7.89 -24.54
N HIS A 37 6.57 -8.07 -23.27
CA HIS A 37 7.53 -7.27 -22.52
C HIS A 37 8.69 -8.17 -22.05
N ILE A 38 9.92 -7.68 -22.19
CA ILE A 38 11.14 -8.38 -21.83
C ILE A 38 11.93 -7.45 -20.90
N ASP A 39 12.11 -7.86 -19.65
CA ASP A 39 12.79 -7.06 -18.63
C ASP A 39 14.32 -7.03 -18.78
N GLY A 40 14.99 -6.33 -17.85
CA GLY A 40 16.46 -6.21 -17.81
C GLY A 40 17.24 -7.52 -17.64
N LEU A 41 16.58 -8.61 -17.23
CA LEU A 41 17.15 -9.95 -17.12
C LEU A 41 16.76 -10.86 -18.29
N GLY A 42 16.00 -10.36 -19.24
CA GLY A 42 15.47 -11.14 -20.36
C GLY A 42 14.24 -11.99 -20.01
N ALA A 43 13.61 -11.75 -18.86
CA ALA A 43 12.38 -12.43 -18.49
C ALA A 43 11.22 -11.91 -19.37
N LYS A 44 10.59 -12.82 -20.11
CA LYS A 44 9.57 -12.48 -21.11
C LYS A 44 8.16 -12.71 -20.57
N THR A 45 7.31 -11.68 -20.63
CA THR A 45 5.86 -11.80 -20.43
C THR A 45 5.15 -11.59 -21.77
N GLU A 46 4.32 -12.54 -22.18
CA GLU A 46 3.64 -12.56 -23.49
C GLU A 46 2.13 -12.39 -23.36
N TYR A 47 1.52 -11.78 -24.37
CA TYR A 47 0.09 -11.50 -24.42
C TYR A 47 -0.52 -12.04 -25.71
N GLU A 48 -1.59 -12.82 -25.57
CA GLU A 48 -2.48 -13.17 -26.67
C GLU A 48 -3.68 -12.21 -26.64
N LEU A 49 -3.93 -11.54 -27.77
CA LEU A 49 -4.97 -10.52 -27.88
C LEU A 49 -6.10 -10.98 -28.80
N ALA A 50 -7.33 -10.64 -28.44
CA ALA A 50 -8.49 -10.75 -29.33
C ALA A 50 -8.35 -9.79 -30.52
N VAL A 51 -9.21 -9.93 -31.53
CA VAL A 51 -9.19 -9.10 -32.76
C VAL A 51 -9.31 -7.59 -32.45
N ASP A 52 -10.05 -7.22 -31.41
CA ASP A 52 -10.24 -5.83 -30.98
C ASP A 52 -9.18 -5.33 -29.98
N GLY A 53 -8.17 -6.14 -29.67
CA GLY A 53 -7.02 -5.74 -28.85
C GLY A 53 -7.13 -6.04 -27.37
N LEU A 54 -8.28 -6.53 -26.87
CA LEU A 54 -8.38 -6.95 -25.47
C LEU A 54 -7.58 -8.23 -25.22
N PRO A 55 -6.85 -8.34 -24.09
CA PRO A 55 -6.08 -9.53 -23.77
C PRO A 55 -7.01 -10.70 -23.48
N VAL A 56 -6.68 -11.88 -24.01
CA VAL A 56 -7.39 -13.15 -23.72
C VAL A 56 -6.54 -14.11 -22.91
N LYS A 57 -5.21 -13.98 -22.99
CA LYS A 57 -4.27 -14.76 -22.20
C LYS A 57 -2.97 -13.99 -22.01
N ARG A 58 -2.40 -14.09 -20.82
CA ARG A 58 -1.05 -13.62 -20.47
C ARG A 58 -0.22 -14.83 -20.07
N THR A 59 0.98 -14.98 -20.62
CA THR A 59 1.95 -16.01 -20.23
C THR A 59 3.13 -15.31 -19.57
N ASN A 60 3.43 -15.65 -18.32
CA ASN A 60 4.56 -15.04 -17.60
C ASN A 60 5.90 -15.71 -17.93
N ALA A 61 7.00 -15.19 -17.41
CA ALA A 61 8.35 -15.68 -17.72
C ALA A 61 8.68 -17.09 -17.20
N LEU A 62 7.83 -17.66 -16.34
CA LEU A 62 7.89 -19.07 -15.91
C LEU A 62 7.01 -19.99 -16.77
N GLY A 63 6.30 -19.45 -17.75
CA GLY A 63 5.39 -20.20 -18.63
C GLY A 63 3.98 -20.42 -18.08
N HIS A 64 3.66 -19.87 -16.89
CA HIS A 64 2.30 -19.96 -16.35
C HIS A 64 1.37 -18.98 -17.04
N THR A 65 0.09 -19.35 -17.14
CA THR A 65 -0.88 -18.62 -17.97
C THR A 65 -2.02 -18.06 -17.14
N PHE A 66 -2.38 -16.81 -17.40
CA PHE A 66 -3.54 -16.14 -16.84
C PHE A 66 -4.55 -15.82 -17.95
N GLY A 67 -5.80 -16.23 -17.79
CA GLY A 67 -6.85 -16.12 -18.82
C GLY A 67 -7.87 -15.02 -18.55
N TYR A 68 -8.39 -14.42 -19.62
CA TYR A 68 -9.44 -13.40 -19.59
C TYR A 68 -10.60 -13.80 -20.51
N ARG A 69 -11.82 -13.65 -20.03
CA ARG A 69 -13.04 -13.85 -20.83
C ARG A 69 -13.97 -12.65 -20.72
N TYR A 70 -14.64 -12.35 -21.82
CA TYR A 70 -15.53 -11.22 -21.94
C TYR A 70 -16.88 -11.65 -22.50
N ASP A 71 -17.94 -10.91 -22.16
CA ASP A 71 -19.24 -11.06 -22.80
C ASP A 71 -19.29 -10.43 -24.21
N GLN A 72 -20.46 -10.49 -24.84
CA GLN A 72 -20.70 -9.87 -26.15
C GLN A 72 -20.58 -8.34 -26.14
N ALA A 73 -20.77 -7.70 -24.97
CA ALA A 73 -20.57 -6.27 -24.76
C ALA A 73 -19.11 -5.90 -24.45
N ARG A 74 -18.19 -6.89 -24.46
CA ARG A 74 -16.76 -6.75 -24.15
C ARG A 74 -16.47 -6.31 -22.70
N ARG A 75 -17.38 -6.64 -21.78
CA ARG A 75 -17.13 -6.53 -20.33
C ARG A 75 -16.45 -7.80 -19.83
N LEU A 76 -15.49 -7.68 -18.93
CA LEU A 76 -14.75 -8.81 -18.36
C LEU A 76 -15.70 -9.64 -17.48
N THR A 77 -15.87 -10.93 -17.76
CA THR A 77 -16.78 -11.82 -17.03
C THR A 77 -16.06 -12.92 -16.25
N THR A 78 -14.85 -13.31 -16.67
CA THR A 78 -14.09 -14.37 -15.99
C THR A 78 -12.60 -14.12 -16.10
N LEU A 79 -11.92 -14.28 -14.98
CA LEU A 79 -10.47 -14.40 -14.92
C LEU A 79 -10.13 -15.85 -14.54
N THR A 80 -9.08 -16.40 -15.12
CA THR A 80 -8.55 -17.72 -14.75
C THR A 80 -7.10 -17.54 -14.34
N ASN A 81 -6.80 -17.76 -13.07
CA ASN A 81 -5.44 -17.59 -12.56
C ASN A 81 -4.50 -18.72 -13.03
N GLU A 82 -3.23 -18.58 -12.69
CA GLU A 82 -2.16 -19.50 -13.05
C GLU A 82 -2.31 -20.90 -12.43
N ASN A 83 -3.14 -21.04 -11.39
CA ASN A 83 -3.53 -22.33 -10.79
C ASN A 83 -4.79 -22.95 -11.44
N GLY A 84 -5.45 -22.24 -12.36
CA GLY A 84 -6.70 -22.65 -13.00
C GLY A 84 -7.98 -22.32 -12.22
N ASP A 85 -7.89 -21.62 -11.08
CA ASP A 85 -9.06 -21.13 -10.36
C ASP A 85 -9.74 -20.00 -11.15
N THR A 86 -11.05 -19.82 -10.95
CA THR A 86 -11.83 -18.80 -11.66
C THR A 86 -12.38 -17.73 -10.73
N TYR A 87 -12.23 -16.47 -11.14
CA TYR A 87 -12.95 -15.33 -10.59
C TYR A 87 -14.05 -14.93 -11.59
N ARG A 88 -15.28 -14.64 -11.14
CA ARG A 88 -16.41 -14.30 -12.03
C ARG A 88 -17.01 -12.95 -11.70
N LEU A 89 -17.46 -12.26 -12.75
CA LEU A 89 -18.06 -10.93 -12.72
C LEU A 89 -19.38 -10.97 -13.48
N ASP A 90 -20.49 -10.72 -12.80
CA ASP A 90 -21.83 -10.69 -13.38
C ASP A 90 -22.36 -9.26 -13.41
N TYR A 91 -22.95 -8.89 -14.54
CA TYR A 91 -23.45 -7.53 -14.77
C TYR A 91 -24.93 -7.54 -15.09
N ASP A 92 -25.61 -6.46 -14.73
CA ASP A 92 -26.96 -6.21 -15.23
C ASP A 92 -26.97 -5.76 -16.71
N ASN A 93 -28.18 -5.60 -17.25
CA ASN A 93 -28.40 -5.15 -18.62
C ASN A 93 -27.97 -3.69 -18.87
N THR A 94 -27.72 -2.91 -17.81
CA THR A 94 -27.31 -1.50 -17.88
C THR A 94 -25.81 -1.29 -17.75
N GLY A 95 -25.04 -2.35 -17.47
CA GLY A 95 -23.59 -2.26 -17.34
C GLY A 95 -23.07 -2.33 -15.92
N ASN A 96 -23.92 -2.34 -14.89
CA ASN A 96 -23.46 -2.33 -13.50
C ASN A 96 -23.06 -3.74 -13.07
N LEU A 97 -21.95 -3.83 -12.34
CA LEU A 97 -21.51 -5.07 -11.71
C LEU A 97 -22.46 -5.40 -10.56
N ILE A 98 -23.18 -6.51 -10.64
CA ILE A 98 -24.17 -6.91 -9.64
C ILE A 98 -23.70 -8.07 -8.77
N GLN A 99 -22.69 -8.82 -9.21
CA GLN A 99 -22.11 -9.91 -8.43
C GLN A 99 -20.66 -10.17 -8.81
N GLU A 100 -19.87 -10.49 -7.79
CA GLU A 100 -18.52 -11.04 -7.88
C GLU A 100 -18.51 -12.43 -7.25
N THR A 101 -17.79 -13.38 -7.86
CA THR A 101 -17.43 -14.65 -7.23
C THR A 101 -15.91 -14.76 -7.18
N GLY A 102 -15.34 -14.72 -5.98
CA GLY A 102 -13.91 -14.76 -5.72
C GLY A 102 -13.25 -16.10 -6.04
N TRP A 103 -11.91 -16.14 -5.99
CA TRP A 103 -11.10 -17.36 -6.17
C TRP A 103 -11.42 -18.44 -5.13
N ASP A 104 -11.79 -18.01 -3.93
CA ASP A 104 -12.26 -18.85 -2.85
C ASP A 104 -13.72 -19.29 -3.05
N GLY A 105 -14.48 -18.66 -3.94
CA GLY A 105 -15.92 -18.86 -4.11
C GLY A 105 -16.78 -18.03 -3.17
N LYS A 106 -16.19 -17.07 -2.42
CA LYS A 106 -16.95 -16.00 -1.75
C LYS A 106 -17.74 -15.23 -2.80
N ILE A 107 -19.00 -14.93 -2.51
CA ILE A 107 -19.85 -14.15 -3.41
C ILE A 107 -20.08 -12.79 -2.79
N THR A 108 -19.95 -11.74 -3.59
CA THR A 108 -20.31 -10.37 -3.18
C THR A 108 -21.34 -9.83 -4.16
N GLY A 109 -22.53 -9.54 -3.67
CA GLY A 109 -23.62 -8.92 -4.45
C GLY A 109 -23.65 -7.41 -4.27
N TYR A 110 -24.06 -6.69 -5.33
CA TYR A 110 -24.16 -5.24 -5.36
C TYR A 110 -25.54 -4.80 -5.85
N ALA A 111 -26.15 -3.86 -5.14
CA ALA A 111 -27.38 -3.20 -5.55
C ALA A 111 -27.17 -1.69 -5.67
N TYR A 112 -27.82 -1.10 -6.65
CA TYR A 112 -27.70 0.31 -6.99
C TYR A 112 -29.03 1.02 -6.85
N ASP A 113 -28.98 2.30 -6.49
CA ASP A 113 -30.15 3.17 -6.49
C ASP A 113 -30.51 3.63 -7.91
N ALA A 114 -31.60 4.39 -8.03
CA ALA A 114 -32.06 4.93 -9.31
C ALA A 114 -31.07 5.91 -9.98
N ALA A 115 -30.09 6.43 -9.24
CA ALA A 115 -29.03 7.27 -9.76
C ALA A 115 -27.78 6.48 -10.20
N GLY A 116 -27.80 5.14 -10.07
CA GLY A 116 -26.68 4.25 -10.39
C GLY A 116 -25.60 4.24 -9.32
N GLN A 117 -25.89 4.73 -8.11
CA GLN A 117 -24.95 4.74 -6.99
C GLN A 117 -25.12 3.46 -6.18
N LEU A 118 -24.01 2.90 -5.67
CA LEU A 118 -24.06 1.73 -4.81
C LEU A 118 -24.89 2.04 -3.55
N SER A 119 -25.97 1.30 -3.35
CA SER A 119 -26.88 1.44 -2.20
C SER A 119 -26.75 0.29 -1.20
N GLU A 120 -26.41 -0.91 -1.66
CA GLU A 120 -26.21 -2.08 -0.81
C GLU A 120 -25.10 -2.99 -1.39
N GLN A 121 -24.29 -3.54 -0.50
CA GLN A 121 -23.33 -4.60 -0.78
C GLN A 121 -23.64 -5.77 0.16
N THR A 122 -23.77 -6.97 -0.38
CA THR A 122 -24.10 -8.18 0.38
C THR A 122 -22.97 -9.19 0.20
N GLU A 123 -22.30 -9.53 1.30
CA GLU A 123 -21.26 -10.56 1.30
C GLU A 123 -21.88 -11.90 1.69
N TYR A 124 -21.81 -12.85 0.78
CA TYR A 124 -22.13 -14.23 1.05
C TYR A 124 -20.82 -14.98 1.26
N GLY A 125 -20.62 -15.45 2.49
CA GLY A 125 -19.46 -16.26 2.82
C GLY A 125 -19.44 -17.56 2.01
N LEU A 126 -18.29 -18.21 2.01
CA LEU A 126 -18.09 -19.53 1.44
C LEU A 126 -19.17 -20.53 1.90
N SER A 127 -19.95 -21.05 0.95
CA SER A 127 -20.81 -22.21 1.17
C SER A 127 -20.05 -23.50 0.88
N ASP A 128 -19.32 -24.03 1.87
CA ASP A 128 -18.77 -25.37 1.80
C ASP A 128 -19.81 -26.41 2.27
N GLY A 129 -19.92 -27.54 1.56
CA GLY A 129 -20.78 -28.69 1.93
C GLY A 129 -22.15 -28.75 1.24
N LEU A 130 -23.09 -29.50 1.84
CA LEU A 130 -24.44 -29.85 1.32
C LEU A 130 -25.37 -28.65 1.00
N LYS A 131 -24.91 -27.41 1.24
CA LYS A 131 -25.61 -26.14 0.99
C LYS A 131 -24.91 -25.25 -0.04
N ALA A 132 -24.02 -25.80 -0.88
CA ALA A 132 -23.35 -25.04 -1.95
C ALA A 132 -24.35 -24.27 -2.86
N ASP A 133 -25.59 -24.74 -2.95
CA ASP A 133 -26.67 -24.20 -3.77
C ASP A 133 -27.34 -22.95 -3.15
N ARG A 134 -27.02 -22.62 -1.88
CA ARG A 134 -27.58 -21.47 -1.15
C ARG A 134 -26.50 -20.81 -0.30
N PRO A 135 -25.76 -19.85 -0.85
CA PRO A 135 -24.74 -19.15 -0.09
C PRO A 135 -25.41 -18.35 1.05
N GLU A 136 -24.94 -18.56 2.28
CA GLU A 136 -25.50 -17.88 3.46
C GLU A 136 -25.06 -16.41 3.44
N ILE A 137 -25.94 -15.47 3.79
CA ILE A 137 -25.56 -14.05 3.90
C ILE A 137 -24.77 -13.89 5.19
N TRP A 138 -23.56 -13.35 5.08
CA TRP A 138 -22.70 -13.06 6.22
C TRP A 138 -22.81 -11.60 6.61
N HIS A 139 -22.57 -10.68 5.67
CA HIS A 139 -22.65 -9.24 5.91
C HIS A 139 -23.56 -8.54 4.91
N ILE A 140 -24.23 -7.49 5.38
CA ILE A 140 -24.95 -6.52 4.53
C ILE A 140 -24.46 -5.13 4.90
N HIS A 141 -23.91 -4.41 3.92
CA HIS A 141 -23.54 -3.01 4.02
C HIS A 141 -24.55 -2.16 3.24
N ARG A 142 -25.04 -1.09 3.85
CA ARG A 142 -25.93 -0.12 3.22
C ARG A 142 -25.33 1.26 3.25
N PHE A 143 -25.49 1.96 2.13
CA PHE A 143 -24.92 3.27 1.89
C PHE A 143 -26.06 4.26 1.69
N LYS A 144 -26.09 5.31 2.51
CA LYS A 144 -27.02 6.43 2.34
C LYS A 144 -26.27 7.65 1.90
N ARG A 145 -26.80 8.30 0.87
CA ARG A 145 -26.22 9.50 0.29
C ARG A 145 -27.19 10.67 0.39
N ASN A 146 -26.63 11.88 0.48
CA ASN A 146 -27.43 13.10 0.36
C ASN A 146 -27.76 13.39 -1.11
N ILE A 147 -28.50 14.48 -1.36
CA ILE A 147 -28.91 14.88 -2.72
C ILE A 147 -27.72 15.26 -3.64
N LEU A 148 -26.54 15.49 -3.08
CA LEU A 148 -25.30 15.77 -3.83
C LEU A 148 -24.51 14.48 -4.13
N GLY A 149 -24.98 13.31 -3.66
CA GLY A 149 -24.33 12.01 -3.83
C GLY A 149 -23.24 11.71 -2.81
N GLN A 150 -23.03 12.56 -1.80
CA GLN A 150 -22.03 12.33 -0.75
C GLN A 150 -22.54 11.28 0.24
N LEU A 151 -21.67 10.35 0.66
CA LEU A 151 -22.01 9.32 1.63
C LEU A 151 -22.19 9.96 3.01
N VAL A 152 -23.41 9.93 3.56
CA VAL A 152 -23.72 10.49 4.89
C VAL A 152 -23.84 9.42 5.97
N GLU A 153 -24.06 8.16 5.57
CA GLU A 153 -24.14 7.04 6.49
C GLU A 153 -23.79 5.73 5.78
N LYS A 154 -22.96 4.92 6.44
CA LYS A 154 -22.74 3.50 6.14
C LYS A 154 -23.22 2.69 7.35
N THR A 155 -24.03 1.67 7.11
CA THR A 155 -24.39 0.68 8.13
C THR A 155 -24.02 -0.70 7.68
N SER A 156 -23.39 -1.48 8.53
CA SER A 156 -22.95 -2.84 8.23
C SER A 156 -23.51 -3.77 9.28
N ARG A 157 -24.05 -4.91 8.86
CA ARG A 157 -24.69 -5.88 9.78
C ARG A 157 -24.26 -7.29 9.46
N ARG A 158 -23.99 -8.07 10.50
CA ARG A 158 -23.77 -9.52 10.45
C ARG A 158 -25.08 -10.31 10.59
N ILE A 159 -25.25 -11.37 9.79
CA ILE A 159 -26.53 -12.08 9.58
C ILE A 159 -26.46 -13.59 9.90
N ASP A 160 -25.30 -14.17 10.20
CA ASP A 160 -25.17 -15.61 10.49
C ASP A 160 -25.99 -16.00 11.72
N GLY A 161 -27.01 -16.85 11.52
CA GLY A 161 -28.11 -17.14 12.45
C GLY A 161 -27.77 -17.78 13.80
N THR A 162 -26.55 -17.63 14.31
CA THR A 162 -26.20 -17.88 15.70
C THR A 162 -26.92 -16.86 16.62
N PRO A 163 -27.75 -17.30 17.59
CA PRO A 163 -28.30 -16.41 18.61
C PRO A 163 -27.16 -15.99 19.54
N VAL A 164 -26.58 -14.83 19.29
CA VAL A 164 -25.55 -14.23 20.15
C VAL A 164 -26.21 -13.09 20.95
N PRO A 165 -25.90 -12.90 22.24
CA PRO A 165 -26.49 -11.84 23.05
C PRO A 165 -26.40 -10.47 22.37
N ALA A 166 -27.43 -9.65 22.54
CA ALA A 166 -27.61 -8.36 21.88
C ALA A 166 -26.66 -7.26 22.39
N GLU A 167 -25.36 -7.52 22.45
CA GLU A 167 -24.39 -6.45 22.62
C GLU A 167 -24.28 -5.67 21.30
N GLU A 168 -24.92 -4.49 21.27
CA GLU A 168 -24.79 -3.51 20.20
C GLU A 168 -23.30 -3.23 19.94
N GLY A 169 -22.82 -3.58 18.73
CA GLY A 169 -21.50 -3.19 18.25
C GLY A 169 -20.63 -4.32 17.68
N LYS A 170 -20.81 -5.58 18.08
CA LYS A 170 -20.08 -6.70 17.42
C LYS A 170 -20.67 -7.11 16.07
N HIS A 171 -21.98 -6.92 15.91
CA HIS A 171 -22.74 -7.39 14.74
C HIS A 171 -23.35 -6.25 13.92
N TYR A 172 -23.15 -5.01 14.36
CA TYR A 172 -23.67 -3.82 13.69
C TYR A 172 -22.65 -2.69 13.81
N SER A 173 -22.19 -2.21 12.67
CA SER A 173 -21.41 -0.98 12.56
C SER A 173 -22.27 0.11 11.93
N ARG A 174 -22.10 1.34 12.41
CA ARG A 174 -22.70 2.54 11.82
C ARG A 174 -21.68 3.66 11.84
N THR A 175 -21.34 4.13 10.66
CA THR A 175 -20.48 5.30 10.47
C THR A 175 -21.30 6.39 9.81
N ARG A 176 -21.21 7.61 10.34
CA ARG A 176 -21.87 8.80 9.78
C ARG A 176 -20.86 9.86 9.42
N PHE A 177 -21.18 10.61 8.38
CA PHE A 177 -20.33 11.64 7.81
C PHE A 177 -21.16 12.92 7.66
N ASP A 178 -20.63 14.01 8.20
CA ASP A 178 -21.21 15.34 8.11
C ASP A 178 -20.28 16.21 7.26
N TYR A 179 -20.86 16.96 6.30
CA TYR A 179 -20.12 17.78 5.34
C TYR A 179 -20.46 19.25 5.52
N ASP A 180 -19.51 20.13 5.23
CA ASP A 180 -19.77 21.55 5.08
C ASP A 180 -20.74 21.76 3.89
N PRO A 181 -21.88 22.44 4.07
CA PRO A 181 -22.87 22.60 3.01
C PRO A 181 -22.45 23.56 1.89
N LEU A 182 -21.44 24.41 2.11
CA LEU A 182 -20.93 25.40 1.15
C LEU A 182 -19.73 24.86 0.37
N THR A 183 -18.70 24.39 1.07
CA THR A 183 -17.49 23.86 0.44
C THR A 183 -17.70 22.42 -0.01
N GLY A 184 -18.46 21.62 0.74
CA GLY A 184 -18.60 20.19 0.51
C GLY A 184 -17.50 19.34 1.15
N ASN A 185 -16.64 19.93 1.98
CA ASN A 185 -15.58 19.20 2.69
C ASN A 185 -16.18 18.33 3.79
N LEU A 186 -15.57 17.17 4.06
CA LEU A 186 -15.94 16.33 5.19
C LEU A 186 -15.49 17.02 6.48
N ILE A 187 -16.41 17.42 7.36
CA ILE A 187 -16.07 18.13 8.60
C ILE A 187 -16.17 17.25 9.84
N LYS A 188 -16.88 16.12 9.75
CA LYS A 188 -17.00 15.17 10.85
C LYS A 188 -17.29 13.76 10.36
N ALA A 189 -16.60 12.79 10.93
CA ALA A 189 -16.92 11.38 10.82
C ALA A 189 -17.14 10.80 12.22
N ARG A 190 -18.07 9.87 12.39
CA ARG A 190 -18.36 9.26 13.70
C ARG A 190 -18.85 7.82 13.60
N ASN A 191 -18.31 6.96 14.45
CA ASN A 191 -18.73 5.57 14.63
C ASN A 191 -19.01 5.31 16.13
N ARG A 192 -19.09 4.04 16.54
CA ARG A 192 -19.32 3.68 17.94
C ARG A 192 -18.12 3.96 18.88
N HIS A 193 -16.91 3.97 18.34
CA HIS A 193 -15.68 4.12 19.13
C HIS A 193 -15.24 5.58 19.24
N SER A 194 -15.51 6.40 18.22
CA SER A 194 -15.02 7.78 18.20
C SER A 194 -15.80 8.71 17.28
N SER A 195 -15.49 10.00 17.42
CA SER A 195 -15.74 11.03 16.41
C SER A 195 -14.44 11.71 16.03
N VAL A 196 -14.25 11.93 14.73
CA VAL A 196 -13.15 12.72 14.15
C VAL A 196 -13.75 13.97 13.54
N GLU A 197 -13.27 15.13 13.95
CA GLU A 197 -13.65 16.45 13.44
C GLU A 197 -12.50 17.04 12.64
N LEU A 198 -12.81 17.62 11.48
CA LEU A 198 -11.84 18.14 10.51
C LEU A 198 -12.14 19.61 10.27
N VAL A 199 -11.12 20.46 10.39
CA VAL A 199 -11.21 21.90 10.19
C VAL A 199 -10.31 22.31 9.05
N TYR A 200 -10.85 23.09 8.13
CA TYR A 200 -10.16 23.57 6.93
C TYR A 200 -10.00 25.09 6.98
N ASP A 201 -8.92 25.58 6.34
CA ASP A 201 -8.78 27.00 6.08
C ASP A 201 -9.59 27.45 4.85
N VAL A 202 -9.43 28.72 4.46
CA VAL A 202 -10.11 29.33 3.32
C VAL A 202 -9.59 28.85 1.95
N LEU A 203 -8.50 28.08 1.93
CA LEU A 203 -7.91 27.45 0.74
C LEU A 203 -8.24 25.95 0.69
N ASP A 204 -9.19 25.47 1.50
CA ASP A 204 -9.58 24.07 1.63
C ASP A 204 -8.44 23.15 2.13
N GLN A 205 -7.44 23.70 2.82
CA GLN A 205 -6.36 22.91 3.45
C GLN A 205 -6.76 22.50 4.87
N LEU A 206 -6.51 21.24 5.24
CA LEU A 206 -6.80 20.73 6.58
C LEU A 206 -5.86 21.38 7.61
N VAL A 207 -6.38 22.20 8.52
CA VAL A 207 -5.61 22.89 9.58
C VAL A 207 -5.77 22.30 10.97
N SER A 208 -6.77 21.45 11.19
CA SER A 208 -6.92 20.73 12.46
C SER A 208 -7.69 19.44 12.28
N GLU A 209 -7.28 18.43 13.01
CA GLU A 209 -7.99 17.17 13.18
C GLU A 209 -8.15 16.88 14.68
N THR A 210 -9.39 16.67 15.12
CA THR A 210 -9.71 16.35 16.52
C THR A 210 -10.38 14.99 16.61
N THR A 211 -9.73 14.04 17.26
CA THR A 211 -10.29 12.72 17.55
C THR A 211 -10.77 12.66 19.00
N VAL A 212 -12.01 12.22 19.22
CA VAL A 212 -12.58 11.95 20.55
C VAL A 212 -12.87 10.46 20.69
N HIS A 213 -12.21 9.79 21.63
CA HIS A 213 -12.35 8.36 21.89
C HIS A 213 -12.36 8.11 23.41
N ASN A 214 -13.32 7.32 23.91
CA ASN A 214 -13.47 7.01 25.35
C ASN A 214 -13.46 8.25 26.28
N GLY A 215 -14.04 9.36 25.83
CA GLY A 215 -14.08 10.62 26.57
C GLY A 215 -12.77 11.43 26.59
N GLN A 216 -11.71 10.92 25.95
CA GLN A 216 -10.46 11.64 25.74
C GLN A 216 -10.46 12.30 24.36
N SER A 217 -9.86 13.48 24.25
CA SER A 217 -9.71 14.21 23.00
C SER A 217 -8.23 14.41 22.69
N ALA A 218 -7.85 14.15 21.44
CA ALA A 218 -6.54 14.48 20.89
C ALA A 218 -6.76 15.37 19.67
N THR A 219 -6.08 16.53 19.63
CA THR A 219 -6.15 17.47 18.51
C THR A 219 -4.77 17.63 17.91
N VAL A 220 -4.67 17.44 16.60
CA VAL A 220 -3.45 17.70 15.82
C VAL A 220 -3.73 18.92 14.95
N GLY A 221 -2.86 19.92 15.05
CA GLY A 221 -2.96 21.16 14.27
C GLY A 221 -1.95 21.20 13.13
N TYR A 222 -2.27 21.90 12.05
CA TYR A 222 -1.40 22.05 10.88
C TYR A 222 -1.30 23.51 10.44
N GLN A 223 -0.12 23.92 9.99
CA GLN A 223 0.09 25.19 9.30
C GLN A 223 0.79 24.98 7.97
N TYR A 224 0.49 25.83 7.00
CA TYR A 224 1.01 25.75 5.64
C TYR A 224 1.64 27.08 5.23
N ASP A 225 2.64 27.00 4.35
CA ASP A 225 3.12 28.16 3.63
C ASP A 225 2.20 28.52 2.44
N PRO A 226 2.42 29.67 1.77
CA PRO A 226 1.62 30.05 0.60
C PRO A 226 1.73 29.12 -0.62
N LEU A 227 2.67 28.16 -0.63
CA LEU A 227 2.85 27.15 -1.68
C LEU A 227 2.15 25.82 -1.32
N GLY A 228 1.51 25.73 -0.14
CA GLY A 228 0.84 24.55 0.37
C GLY A 228 1.78 23.53 1.03
N ASN A 229 3.04 23.87 1.30
CA ASN A 229 3.92 23.00 2.07
C ASN A 229 3.53 23.10 3.56
N ARG A 230 3.39 21.97 4.27
CA ARG A 230 3.07 22.00 5.70
C ARG A 230 4.29 22.43 6.50
N THR A 231 4.28 23.63 7.05
CA THR A 231 5.39 24.18 7.84
C THR A 231 5.36 23.77 9.31
N GLN A 232 4.21 23.29 9.82
CA GLN A 232 4.08 22.91 11.22
C GLN A 232 3.03 21.81 11.42
N THR A 233 3.34 20.87 12.31
CA THR A 233 2.40 19.94 12.95
C THR A 233 2.42 20.20 14.46
N VAL A 234 1.29 20.62 15.02
CA VAL A 234 1.10 20.85 16.46
C VAL A 234 0.58 19.58 17.10
N LEU A 235 1.32 19.04 18.06
CA LEU A 235 0.96 17.85 18.82
C LEU A 235 -0.21 18.14 19.78
N PRO A 236 -0.97 17.12 20.22
CA PRO A 236 -2.01 17.23 21.23
C PRO A 236 -1.61 17.90 22.56
N ASP A 237 -0.32 17.89 22.90
CA ASP A 237 0.22 18.55 24.10
C ASP A 237 0.67 20.01 23.85
N GLY A 238 0.52 20.51 22.62
CA GLY A 238 0.85 21.87 22.21
C GLY A 238 2.26 22.08 21.68
N ARG A 239 3.15 21.08 21.78
CA ARG A 239 4.48 21.15 21.14
C ARG A 239 4.34 21.16 19.63
N SER A 240 5.32 21.75 18.95
CA SER A 240 5.28 21.93 17.49
C SER A 240 6.47 21.26 16.82
N ILE A 241 6.18 20.35 15.89
CA ILE A 241 7.15 19.88 14.91
C ILE A 241 7.11 20.86 13.74
N ASN A 242 8.22 21.55 13.49
CA ASN A 242 8.33 22.54 12.43
C ASN A 242 9.17 22.00 11.27
N TYR A 243 8.78 22.38 10.06
CA TYR A 243 9.40 21.99 8.81
C TYR A 243 9.87 23.25 8.08
N LEU A 244 11.18 23.34 7.80
CA LEU A 244 11.73 24.42 7.00
C LEU A 244 12.01 23.92 5.59
N TYR A 245 11.51 24.64 4.58
CA TYR A 245 11.69 24.30 3.18
C TYR A 245 12.56 25.34 2.48
N TYR A 246 13.26 24.93 1.41
CA TYR A 246 13.83 25.84 0.42
C TYR A 246 13.24 25.58 -0.97
N GLY A 247 13.33 26.58 -1.85
CA GLY A 247 12.87 26.48 -3.23
C GLY A 247 11.37 26.21 -3.32
N SER A 248 10.98 25.20 -4.11
CA SER A 248 9.58 24.85 -4.40
C SER A 248 8.99 23.79 -3.44
N GLY A 249 9.56 23.62 -2.24
CA GLY A 249 9.08 22.65 -1.25
C GLY A 249 10.08 21.55 -0.89
N HIS A 250 11.40 21.80 -0.97
CA HIS A 250 12.40 20.82 -0.53
C HIS A 250 12.67 20.96 0.96
N LEU A 251 12.31 19.92 1.73
CA LEU A 251 12.53 19.91 3.17
C LEU A 251 14.02 20.08 3.48
N HIS A 252 14.35 21.07 4.29
CA HIS A 252 15.71 21.42 4.69
C HIS A 252 16.00 21.02 6.13
N GLN A 253 15.04 21.23 7.02
CA GLN A 253 15.21 21.00 8.44
C GLN A 253 13.90 20.61 9.09
N ILE A 254 13.99 19.71 10.08
CA ILE A 254 12.92 19.40 11.02
C ILE A 254 13.40 19.83 12.42
N ASN A 255 12.58 20.57 13.16
CA ASN A 255 12.85 20.92 14.55
C ASN A 255 11.61 20.72 15.44
N LEU A 256 11.83 20.50 16.73
CA LEU A 256 10.79 20.39 17.75
C LEU A 256 10.91 21.59 18.70
N ASP A 257 9.90 22.45 18.74
CA ASP A 257 9.90 23.67 19.56
C ASP A 257 11.15 24.55 19.35
N GLY A 258 11.72 24.55 18.14
CA GLY A 258 12.93 25.27 17.77
C GLY A 258 14.24 24.49 17.96
N GLU A 259 14.23 23.35 18.65
CA GLU A 259 15.40 22.47 18.77
C GLU A 259 15.54 21.58 17.53
N VAL A 260 16.69 21.68 16.85
CA VAL A 260 16.93 20.95 15.60
C VAL A 260 16.93 19.44 15.85
N ILE A 261 16.05 18.74 15.13
CA ILE A 261 16.01 17.27 15.11
C ILE A 261 16.86 16.74 13.96
N SER A 262 16.73 17.34 12.77
CA SER A 262 17.50 16.93 11.60
C SER A 262 17.64 18.08 10.60
N ASP A 263 18.87 18.32 10.16
CA ASP A 263 19.22 19.11 8.98
C ASP A 263 19.50 18.17 7.82
N ILE A 264 19.06 18.56 6.63
CA ILE A 264 19.09 17.71 5.44
C ILE A 264 19.74 18.45 4.26
N GLU A 265 20.74 17.79 3.67
CA GLU A 265 21.45 18.24 2.49
C GLU A 265 21.11 17.37 1.29
N ARG A 266 21.02 18.02 0.12
CA ARG A 266 20.60 17.38 -1.12
C ARG A 266 21.56 17.67 -2.26
N ASP A 267 21.61 16.77 -3.23
CA ASP A 267 22.37 16.96 -4.45
C ASP A 267 21.61 17.84 -5.48
N ARG A 268 22.14 17.92 -6.71
CA ARG A 268 21.54 18.71 -7.80
C ARG A 268 20.28 18.09 -8.40
N LEU A 269 20.02 16.80 -8.16
CA LEU A 269 18.75 16.13 -8.47
C LEU A 269 17.77 16.25 -7.30
N HIS A 270 18.18 16.97 -6.26
CA HIS A 270 17.51 17.14 -5.00
C HIS A 270 17.22 15.83 -4.27
N GLN A 271 18.05 14.81 -4.48
CA GLN A 271 18.09 13.59 -3.67
C GLN A 271 18.83 13.87 -2.37
N GLU A 272 18.39 13.28 -1.27
CA GLU A 272 19.04 13.46 0.03
C GLU A 272 20.39 12.76 0.08
N ILE A 273 21.47 13.51 0.27
CA ILE A 273 22.82 12.95 0.35
C ILE A 273 23.37 12.95 1.77
N GLN A 274 22.76 13.69 2.69
CA GLN A 274 23.18 13.75 4.07
C GLN A 274 22.04 14.23 4.99
N ARG A 275 21.98 13.69 6.22
CA ARG A 275 21.19 14.26 7.31
C ARG A 275 21.90 14.22 8.66
N THR A 276 21.52 15.10 9.59
CA THR A 276 21.93 15.04 11.00
C THR A 276 20.94 14.23 11.84
N GLN A 277 21.46 13.47 12.81
CA GLN A 277 20.68 12.62 13.72
C GLN A 277 21.38 12.61 15.07
N GLY A 278 21.18 13.67 15.86
CA GLY A 278 21.94 13.92 17.09
C GLY A 278 23.43 14.13 16.80
N ALA A 279 24.31 13.45 17.54
CA ALA A 279 25.75 13.51 17.31
C ALA A 279 26.21 12.80 16.03
N LEU A 280 25.33 12.06 15.35
CA LEU A 280 25.64 11.36 14.12
C LEU A 280 25.23 12.18 12.89
N THR A 281 25.94 11.96 11.79
CA THR A 281 25.56 12.43 10.46
C THR A 281 25.57 11.26 9.51
N SER A 282 24.40 11.02 8.92
CA SER A 282 24.14 10.00 7.91
C SER A 282 24.46 10.55 6.53
N ARG A 283 25.08 9.74 5.67
CA ARG A 283 25.43 10.04 4.28
C ARG A 283 24.92 8.94 3.37
N TYR A 284 24.40 9.33 2.22
CA TYR A 284 23.76 8.45 1.25
C TYR A 284 24.40 8.64 -0.12
N ASP A 285 24.81 7.53 -0.74
CA ASP A 285 25.24 7.51 -2.13
C ASP A 285 24.22 6.71 -2.93
N TYR A 286 23.84 7.21 -4.09
CA TYR A 286 22.92 6.56 -5.01
C TYR A 286 23.65 6.01 -6.23
N ASP A 287 23.07 4.97 -6.83
CA ASP A 287 23.46 4.55 -8.17
C ASP A 287 22.81 5.45 -9.25
N PRO A 288 23.16 5.29 -10.53
CA PRO A 288 22.58 6.09 -11.61
C PRO A 288 21.05 5.97 -11.77
N MET A 289 20.42 4.95 -11.17
CA MET A 289 18.96 4.75 -11.14
C MET A 289 18.30 5.46 -9.95
N GLY A 290 19.09 6.11 -9.08
CA GLY A 290 18.58 6.73 -7.87
C GLY A 290 18.33 5.74 -6.73
N ARG A 291 18.78 4.48 -6.85
CA ARG A 291 18.68 3.48 -5.78
C ARG A 291 19.81 3.66 -4.79
N LEU A 292 19.53 3.47 -3.51
CA LEU A 292 20.52 3.64 -2.44
C LEU A 292 21.64 2.61 -2.61
N LYS A 293 22.89 3.06 -2.76
CA LYS A 293 24.06 2.22 -2.98
C LYS A 293 24.92 2.10 -1.73
N HIS A 294 25.10 3.20 -1.00
CA HIS A 294 25.83 3.22 0.26
C HIS A 294 25.11 4.10 1.29
N GLN A 295 25.15 3.66 2.54
CA GLN A 295 24.68 4.42 3.68
C GLN A 295 25.75 4.36 4.77
N THR A 296 26.14 5.52 5.29
CA THR A 296 27.06 5.58 6.43
C THR A 296 26.60 6.59 7.47
N ALA A 297 26.65 6.25 8.75
CA ALA A 297 26.45 7.21 9.84
C ALA A 297 27.74 7.36 10.63
N THR A 298 28.19 8.59 10.84
CA THR A 298 29.46 8.87 11.54
C THR A 298 29.30 9.98 12.57
N ALA A 299 30.03 9.90 13.67
CA ALA A 299 30.00 10.92 14.70
C ALA A 299 30.62 12.24 14.22
N ASN A 300 29.93 13.35 14.51
CA ASN A 300 30.40 14.69 14.21
C ASN A 300 31.59 15.05 15.11
N ARG A 301 32.73 15.32 14.47
CA ARG A 301 34.01 15.56 15.16
C ARG A 301 34.03 16.85 16.00
N THR A 302 33.02 17.72 15.84
CA THR A 302 32.91 19.07 16.41
C THR A 302 32.17 19.15 17.76
N LEU A 303 31.42 18.13 18.18
CA LEU A 303 30.68 18.10 19.47
C LEU A 303 31.52 17.50 20.63
N GLN A 304 32.83 17.64 20.58
CA GLN A 304 33.75 17.01 21.55
C GLN A 304 33.97 17.89 22.79
N HIS A 305 33.32 17.57 23.90
CA HIS A 305 33.80 18.00 25.21
C HIS A 305 34.84 16.97 25.71
N ASN A 306 36.08 17.42 25.90
CA ASN A 306 37.20 16.69 26.50
C ASN A 306 37.83 15.53 25.69
N GLY A 307 38.41 15.83 24.52
CA GLY A 307 39.75 15.37 24.07
C GLY A 307 40.24 13.91 24.23
N LYS A 308 39.41 12.96 24.65
CA LYS A 308 39.73 11.53 24.75
C LYS A 308 38.79 10.77 23.84
N LEU A 309 39.34 10.16 22.80
CA LEU A 309 38.66 9.13 22.02
C LEU A 309 38.29 7.99 22.98
N ASN A 310 37.02 7.87 23.33
CA ASN A 310 36.48 6.53 23.55
C ASN A 310 36.29 5.93 22.16
N THR A 311 37.24 5.11 21.74
CA THR A 311 37.14 4.19 20.59
C THR A 311 36.10 3.08 20.84
N LEU A 312 34.87 3.50 21.16
CA LEU A 312 33.66 2.70 21.29
C LEU A 312 32.51 3.49 20.62
N VAL A 313 32.75 4.03 19.41
CA VAL A 313 31.67 4.50 18.53
C VAL A 313 30.94 3.25 18.03
N GLY A 314 30.17 2.62 18.91
CA GLY A 314 29.31 1.47 18.62
C GLY A 314 28.07 1.86 17.84
N GLY A 315 28.10 2.94 17.05
CA GLY A 315 26.95 3.59 16.42
C GLY A 315 27.17 4.03 14.97
N ALA A 316 28.20 3.50 14.29
CA ALA A 316 28.37 3.77 12.86
C ALA A 316 27.52 2.79 12.02
N VAL A 317 26.49 3.30 11.35
CA VAL A 317 25.86 2.59 10.24
C VAL A 317 26.89 2.50 9.12
N ARG A 318 27.08 1.33 8.53
CA ARG A 318 27.86 1.17 7.29
C ARG A 318 27.26 0.05 6.47
N ARG A 319 26.50 0.45 5.45
CA ARG A 319 25.77 -0.45 4.55
C ARG A 319 26.13 -0.19 3.12
N SER A 320 26.07 -1.24 2.32
CA SER A 320 26.09 -1.15 0.87
C SER A 320 25.12 -2.12 0.25
N TYR A 321 24.57 -1.71 -0.89
CA TYR A 321 23.52 -2.42 -1.61
C TYR A 321 23.98 -2.67 -3.04
N ARG A 322 23.58 -3.81 -3.59
CA ARG A 322 23.78 -4.12 -5.02
C ARG A 322 22.47 -4.60 -5.61
N TYR A 323 22.20 -4.13 -6.81
CA TYR A 323 20.99 -4.47 -7.55
C TYR A 323 21.35 -5.19 -8.85
N ASP A 324 20.43 -6.02 -9.34
CA ASP A 324 20.50 -6.57 -10.69
C ASP A 324 19.92 -5.60 -11.74
N GLN A 325 19.91 -6.06 -13.00
CA GLN A 325 19.42 -5.30 -14.14
C GLN A 325 17.88 -5.17 -14.19
N ALA A 326 17.13 -5.98 -13.43
CA ALA A 326 15.67 -5.85 -13.30
C ALA A 326 15.27 -4.97 -12.10
N GLY A 327 16.22 -4.56 -11.26
CA GLY A 327 15.94 -3.72 -10.10
C GLY A 327 15.99 -4.44 -8.76
N ASN A 328 16.15 -5.77 -8.74
CA ASN A 328 16.07 -6.53 -7.50
C ASN A 328 17.36 -6.36 -6.67
N LEU A 329 17.23 -6.30 -5.34
CA LEU A 329 18.35 -6.20 -4.41
C LEU A 329 19.06 -7.55 -4.26
N ILE A 330 20.17 -7.76 -4.94
CA ILE A 330 20.90 -9.05 -4.93
C ILE A 330 21.92 -9.19 -3.81
N GLN A 331 22.31 -8.09 -3.14
CA GLN A 331 23.22 -8.16 -2.01
C GLN A 331 23.05 -6.98 -1.06
N THR A 332 23.07 -7.26 0.24
CA THR A 332 23.33 -6.29 1.30
C THR A 332 24.67 -6.62 1.95
N ALA A 333 25.48 -5.62 2.26
CA ALA A 333 26.64 -5.79 3.14
C ALA A 333 26.54 -4.74 4.24
N ASP A 334 26.43 -5.22 5.47
CA ASP A 334 26.18 -4.45 6.67
C ASP A 334 27.24 -4.78 7.72
N GLN A 335 27.68 -3.77 8.46
CA GLN A 335 28.75 -3.94 9.45
C GLN A 335 28.41 -4.91 10.59
N ARG A 336 27.13 -5.06 10.96
CA ARG A 336 26.68 -5.87 12.09
C ARG A 336 26.18 -7.24 11.64
N SER A 337 25.30 -7.25 10.64
CA SER A 337 24.63 -8.46 10.12
C SER A 337 25.44 -9.20 9.05
N GLY A 338 26.53 -8.61 8.56
CA GLY A 338 27.38 -9.22 7.54
C GLY A 338 26.84 -9.03 6.12
N VAL A 339 27.10 -9.99 5.25
CA VAL A 339 26.74 -9.94 3.83
C VAL A 339 25.64 -10.96 3.57
N LEU A 340 24.48 -10.48 3.14
CA LEU A 340 23.40 -11.32 2.63
C LEU A 340 23.34 -11.23 1.11
N ASP A 341 23.33 -12.38 0.45
CA ASP A 341 23.02 -12.50 -0.96
C ASP A 341 21.57 -12.95 -1.14
N TYR A 342 20.89 -12.39 -2.14
CA TYR A 342 19.51 -12.74 -2.48
C TYR A 342 19.46 -13.31 -3.89
N VAL A 343 18.60 -14.32 -4.07
CA VAL A 343 18.32 -14.94 -5.37
C VAL A 343 16.84 -14.82 -5.66
N TYR A 344 16.50 -14.49 -6.90
CA TYR A 344 15.15 -14.26 -7.37
C TYR A 344 14.81 -15.18 -8.54
N ASP A 345 13.54 -15.57 -8.64
CA ASP A 345 13.01 -16.23 -9.82
C ASP A 345 12.75 -15.22 -10.96
N LYS A 346 12.35 -15.73 -12.14
CA LYS A 346 12.04 -14.90 -13.32
C LYS A 346 10.84 -13.96 -13.16
N LEU A 347 10.10 -14.04 -12.06
CA LEU A 347 8.99 -13.14 -11.74
C LEU A 347 9.38 -12.12 -10.64
N GLY A 348 10.67 -12.08 -10.25
CA GLY A 348 11.16 -11.21 -9.18
C GLY A 348 10.79 -11.69 -7.78
N ARG A 349 10.35 -12.94 -7.62
CA ARG A 349 10.06 -13.51 -6.31
C ARG A 349 11.34 -14.01 -5.65
N ILE A 350 11.52 -13.71 -4.37
CA ILE A 350 12.71 -14.15 -3.64
C ILE A 350 12.71 -15.67 -3.45
N GLU A 351 13.70 -16.37 -4.00
CA GLU A 351 13.87 -17.82 -3.84
C GLU A 351 14.79 -18.17 -2.67
N SER A 352 15.77 -17.32 -2.37
CA SER A 352 16.63 -17.52 -1.20
C SER A 352 17.30 -16.25 -0.72
N ALA A 353 17.64 -16.24 0.57
CA ALA A 353 18.52 -15.27 1.20
C ALA A 353 19.61 -16.03 1.96
N VAL A 354 20.88 -15.72 1.71
CA VAL A 354 22.01 -16.46 2.29
C VAL A 354 22.98 -15.49 2.96
N ASN A 355 23.23 -15.68 4.26
CA ASN A 355 24.28 -14.97 4.97
C ASN A 355 25.64 -15.65 4.72
N LYS A 356 26.58 -14.93 4.09
CA LYS A 356 27.88 -15.49 3.70
C LYS A 356 28.79 -15.82 4.87
N GLN A 357 28.66 -15.10 5.98
CA GLN A 357 29.53 -15.25 7.14
C GLN A 357 29.10 -16.44 7.99
N THR A 358 27.80 -16.61 8.22
CA THR A 358 27.27 -17.67 9.08
C THR A 358 26.91 -18.94 8.30
N GLY A 359 26.70 -18.83 6.98
CA GLY A 359 26.15 -19.89 6.15
C GLY A 359 24.65 -20.12 6.35
N SER A 360 23.98 -19.34 7.20
CA SER A 360 22.53 -19.46 7.39
C SER A 360 21.79 -19.03 6.14
N SER A 361 20.80 -19.81 5.72
CA SER A 361 20.00 -19.52 4.54
C SER A 361 18.50 -19.67 4.80
N GLU A 362 17.71 -18.81 4.18
CA GLU A 362 16.28 -18.96 4.00
C GLU A 362 16.00 -19.36 2.56
N LYS A 363 15.06 -20.27 2.34
CA LYS A 363 14.65 -20.73 1.00
C LYS A 363 13.14 -20.66 0.89
N PHE A 364 12.67 -20.26 -0.29
CA PHE A 364 11.27 -20.06 -0.54
C PHE A 364 10.89 -20.72 -1.86
N ALA A 365 9.68 -21.26 -1.90
CA ALA A 365 9.05 -21.75 -3.11
C ALA A 365 7.64 -21.18 -3.17
N PHE A 366 7.13 -21.01 -4.39
CA PHE A 366 5.81 -20.47 -4.62
C PHE A 366 5.06 -21.31 -5.61
N ASP A 367 3.75 -21.40 -5.45
CA ASP A 367 2.89 -21.95 -6.50
C ASP A 367 2.74 -20.96 -7.67
N PRO A 368 2.12 -21.41 -8.79
CA PRO A 368 1.86 -20.55 -9.94
C PRO A 368 1.06 -19.28 -9.62
N ALA A 369 0.14 -19.32 -8.66
CA ALA A 369 -0.66 -18.17 -8.22
C ALA A 369 0.02 -17.34 -7.11
N HIS A 370 1.34 -17.49 -6.95
CA HIS A 370 2.19 -16.69 -6.04
C HIS A 370 1.96 -16.95 -4.55
N ASN A 371 1.41 -18.11 -4.18
CA ASN A 371 1.30 -18.52 -2.78
C ASN A 371 2.61 -19.15 -2.29
N ILE A 372 3.08 -18.74 -1.12
CA ILE A 372 4.26 -19.33 -0.47
C ILE A 372 4.03 -20.79 -0.06
N LEU A 373 5.00 -21.66 -0.34
CA LEU A 373 4.95 -23.09 -0.05
C LEU A 373 5.88 -23.43 1.13
N SER A 374 5.45 -24.36 1.98
CA SER A 374 6.27 -24.84 3.10
C SER A 374 7.46 -25.67 2.63
N ASP A 375 8.49 -25.76 3.49
CA ASP A 375 9.76 -26.42 3.17
C ASP A 375 9.55 -27.87 2.71
N ASN A 376 8.70 -28.62 3.42
CA ASN A 376 8.40 -30.03 3.11
C ASN A 376 7.68 -30.23 1.76
N VAL A 377 6.97 -29.22 1.27
CA VAL A 377 6.30 -29.23 -0.05
C VAL A 377 7.28 -28.80 -1.15
N SER A 378 8.22 -27.92 -0.83
CA SER A 378 9.24 -27.42 -1.76
C SER A 378 10.21 -28.51 -2.25
N ASP A 379 10.53 -29.49 -1.40
CA ASP A 379 11.43 -30.59 -1.76
C ASP A 379 10.83 -31.54 -2.82
N GLY A 380 9.51 -31.64 -2.91
CA GLY A 380 8.81 -32.45 -3.91
C GLY A 380 8.66 -31.79 -5.30
N LEU A 381 8.92 -30.48 -5.41
CA LEU A 381 8.76 -29.70 -6.65
C LEU A 381 10.08 -29.51 -7.43
N LYS A 382 11.21 -29.96 -6.88
CA LYS A 382 12.55 -29.83 -7.50
C LYS A 382 12.74 -30.62 -8.80
N ASP A 383 11.78 -31.47 -9.18
CA ASP A 383 11.85 -32.33 -10.38
C ASP A 383 11.01 -31.80 -11.57
N THR A 384 10.57 -30.53 -11.53
CA THR A 384 9.58 -29.98 -12.48
C THR A 384 10.15 -29.44 -13.79
N GLN A 385 11.41 -29.72 -14.14
CA GLN A 385 11.91 -29.45 -15.51
C GLN A 385 11.22 -30.31 -16.59
N GLY A 386 10.48 -31.37 -16.22
CA GLY A 386 9.79 -32.27 -17.17
C GLY A 386 8.27 -32.23 -17.18
N LEU A 387 7.60 -31.39 -16.39
CA LEU A 387 6.12 -31.42 -16.25
C LEU A 387 5.36 -30.43 -17.15
N SER A 388 6.08 -29.69 -18.00
CA SER A 388 5.50 -28.70 -18.92
C SER A 388 4.77 -29.28 -20.13
N GLU A 389 4.90 -30.58 -20.46
CA GLU A 389 4.37 -31.12 -21.73
C GLU A 389 3.06 -31.92 -21.61
N ASN A 390 2.51 -32.18 -20.42
CA ASN A 390 1.32 -33.04 -20.27
C ASN A 390 0.20 -32.47 -19.38
N LEU A 391 0.07 -31.15 -19.29
CA LEU A 391 -0.97 -30.48 -18.50
C LEU A 391 -2.18 -30.00 -19.32
N SER A 392 -2.20 -30.20 -20.65
CA SER A 392 -3.29 -29.73 -21.51
C SER A 392 -4.51 -30.65 -21.62
N ASP A 393 -4.41 -31.93 -21.22
CA ASP A 393 -5.45 -32.95 -21.55
C ASP A 393 -6.06 -33.71 -20.36
N ARG A 394 -6.01 -33.18 -19.12
CA ARG A 394 -6.68 -33.83 -17.98
C ARG A 394 -7.95 -33.11 -17.53
N PRO A 395 -9.11 -33.82 -17.46
CA PRO A 395 -10.32 -33.27 -16.87
C PRO A 395 -10.11 -33.02 -15.37
N HIS A 396 -10.68 -31.90 -14.91
CA HIS A 396 -10.70 -31.42 -13.53
C HIS A 396 -11.11 -32.50 -12.51
N THR A 397 -10.13 -33.16 -11.88
CA THR A 397 -10.20 -33.67 -10.50
C THR A 397 -8.80 -34.17 -10.13
N GLY A 398 -8.00 -33.32 -9.47
CA GLY A 398 -6.66 -33.71 -9.06
C GLY A 398 -5.93 -32.61 -8.31
N ARG A 399 -6.56 -32.06 -7.25
CA ARG A 399 -5.84 -31.26 -6.24
C ARG A 399 -4.65 -32.09 -5.77
N LEU A 400 -3.44 -31.58 -5.96
CA LEU A 400 -2.21 -32.19 -5.46
C LEU A 400 -2.35 -32.42 -3.95
N LYS A 401 -2.37 -33.70 -3.52
CA LYS A 401 -2.35 -34.09 -2.11
C LYS A 401 -1.04 -33.59 -1.48
N GLY A 402 -1.13 -32.79 -0.41
CA GLY A 402 0.01 -32.27 0.35
C GLY A 402 0.18 -30.75 0.36
N ARG A 403 -0.73 -29.98 -0.23
CA ARG A 403 -0.62 -28.51 -0.26
C ARG A 403 -0.91 -27.89 1.10
N ASN A 404 -0.01 -26.99 1.48
CA ASN A 404 -0.19 -26.05 2.58
C ASN A 404 -1.12 -24.87 2.20
N ILE A 405 -1.64 -24.86 0.95
CA ILE A 405 -2.54 -23.86 0.36
C ILE A 405 -3.92 -24.46 0.10
N GLY A 406 -4.93 -23.87 0.71
CA GLY A 406 -6.35 -24.15 0.52
C GLY A 406 -6.96 -23.44 -0.69
N LYS A 407 -8.30 -23.33 -0.70
CA LYS A 407 -9.05 -22.65 -1.77
C LYS A 407 -8.81 -21.13 -1.75
N GLY A 408 -8.71 -20.52 -2.93
CA GLY A 408 -8.64 -19.07 -3.08
C GLY A 408 -7.46 -18.41 -2.38
N ASN A 409 -6.27 -19.00 -2.52
CA ASN A 409 -5.00 -18.48 -2.01
C ASN A 409 -4.85 -18.47 -0.48
N ARG A 410 -5.76 -19.10 0.27
CA ARG A 410 -5.69 -19.24 1.73
C ARG A 410 -4.58 -20.20 2.13
N LEU A 411 -3.73 -19.81 3.08
CA LEU A 411 -2.65 -20.64 3.61
C LEU A 411 -3.19 -21.49 4.77
N GLU A 412 -3.25 -22.81 4.67
CA GLU A 412 -3.76 -23.71 5.71
C GLU A 412 -2.67 -24.18 6.69
N ALA A 413 -1.41 -24.22 6.24
CA ALA A 413 -0.26 -24.49 7.08
C ALA A 413 1.01 -23.81 6.55
N TYR A 414 2.01 -23.58 7.39
CA TYR A 414 3.35 -23.18 6.98
C TYR A 414 4.38 -23.45 8.08
N ASN A 415 5.40 -24.26 7.79
CA ASN A 415 6.52 -24.55 8.69
C ASN A 415 6.12 -24.87 10.16
N GLY A 416 5.08 -25.71 10.31
CA GLY A 416 4.56 -26.15 11.62
C GLY A 416 3.48 -25.24 12.22
N THR A 417 3.20 -24.10 11.58
CA THR A 417 2.06 -23.24 11.91
C THR A 417 0.82 -23.70 11.17
N GLU A 418 -0.32 -23.78 11.84
CA GLU A 418 -1.63 -24.08 11.25
C GLU A 418 -2.52 -22.85 11.26
N TYR A 419 -3.38 -22.72 10.24
CA TYR A 419 -4.21 -21.55 10.02
C TYR A 419 -5.65 -21.93 9.71
N THR A 420 -6.60 -21.10 10.12
CA THR A 420 -8.01 -21.26 9.77
C THR A 420 -8.64 -19.91 9.47
N TYR A 421 -9.53 -19.88 8.47
CA TYR A 421 -10.20 -18.68 8.01
C TYR A 421 -11.72 -18.81 8.16
N ASP A 422 -12.39 -17.68 8.34
CA ASP A 422 -13.84 -17.63 8.21
C ASP A 422 -14.30 -17.72 6.74
N ALA A 423 -15.60 -17.66 6.54
CA ALA A 423 -16.21 -17.75 5.23
C ALA A 423 -15.94 -16.51 4.35
N LEU A 424 -15.55 -15.38 4.94
CA LEU A 424 -15.21 -14.12 4.26
C LEU A 424 -13.73 -14.00 3.93
N GLY A 425 -12.90 -14.92 4.44
CA GLY A 425 -11.48 -14.97 4.17
C GLY A 425 -10.61 -14.28 5.23
N ASN A 426 -11.13 -14.00 6.42
CA ASN A 426 -10.32 -13.49 7.53
C ASN A 426 -9.70 -14.66 8.32
N MET A 427 -8.40 -14.58 8.64
CA MET A 427 -7.74 -15.57 9.51
C MET A 427 -8.27 -15.48 10.93
N ILE A 428 -9.05 -16.47 11.36
CA ILE A 428 -9.72 -16.52 12.68
C ILE A 428 -8.98 -17.39 13.70
N TYR A 429 -8.07 -18.25 13.27
CA TYR A 429 -7.28 -19.08 14.18
C TYR A 429 -5.88 -19.33 13.60
N ARG A 430 -4.90 -19.35 14.50
CA ARG A 430 -3.53 -19.76 14.21
C ARG A 430 -2.96 -20.56 15.36
N GLN A 431 -2.26 -21.65 15.07
CA GLN A 431 -1.48 -22.41 16.05
C GLN A 431 -0.01 -22.40 15.67
N LEU A 432 0.82 -21.87 16.55
CA LEU A 432 2.27 -21.75 16.34
C LEU A 432 2.99 -23.07 16.69
N PRO A 433 4.20 -23.31 16.14
CA PRO A 433 4.98 -24.53 16.40
C PRO A 433 5.36 -24.74 17.88
N ASN A 434 5.38 -23.66 18.67
CA ASN A 434 5.68 -23.70 20.11
C ASN A 434 4.48 -24.16 20.97
N GLY A 435 3.34 -24.46 20.35
CA GLY A 435 2.10 -24.87 21.00
C GLY A 435 1.17 -23.73 21.42
N GLU A 436 1.56 -22.47 21.21
CA GLU A 436 0.69 -21.31 21.41
C GLU A 436 -0.43 -21.32 20.35
N SER A 437 -1.67 -21.09 20.80
CA SER A 437 -2.82 -20.93 19.91
C SER A 437 -3.43 -19.55 20.06
N GLN A 438 -3.87 -18.99 18.94
CA GLN A 438 -4.40 -17.64 18.84
C GLN A 438 -5.74 -17.69 18.10
N LEU A 439 -6.77 -17.08 18.68
CA LEU A 439 -8.10 -16.93 18.10
C LEU A 439 -8.36 -15.45 17.84
N PHE A 440 -8.88 -15.12 16.66
CA PHE A 440 -9.12 -13.77 16.19
C PHE A 440 -10.60 -13.56 15.88
N GLN A 441 -11.15 -12.42 16.26
CA GLN A 441 -12.51 -12.01 15.94
C GLN A 441 -12.50 -10.70 15.17
N TYR A 442 -13.24 -10.65 14.07
CA TYR A 442 -13.39 -9.49 13.22
C TYR A 442 -14.81 -8.91 13.33
N ASP A 443 -14.93 -7.61 13.16
CA ASP A 443 -16.23 -6.95 13.09
C ASP A 443 -16.84 -7.01 11.68
N SER A 444 -18.02 -6.38 11.51
CA SER A 444 -18.71 -6.33 10.23
C SER A 444 -18.02 -5.47 9.17
N GLU A 445 -16.88 -4.85 9.47
CA GLU A 445 -16.02 -4.14 8.51
C GLU A 445 -14.74 -4.94 8.20
N ASN A 446 -14.67 -6.20 8.66
CA ASN A 446 -13.49 -7.07 8.59
C ASN A 446 -12.26 -6.47 9.30
N GLN A 447 -12.46 -5.69 10.36
CA GLN A 447 -11.39 -5.17 11.22
C GLN A 447 -11.16 -6.11 12.41
N LEU A 448 -9.90 -6.42 12.75
CA LEU A 448 -9.57 -7.28 13.89
C LEU A 448 -9.93 -6.55 15.20
N VAL A 449 -10.97 -7.00 15.90
CA VAL A 449 -11.45 -6.34 17.13
C VAL A 449 -11.09 -7.08 18.40
N LEU A 450 -10.75 -8.36 18.33
CA LEU A 450 -10.33 -9.14 19.49
C LEU A 450 -9.35 -10.26 19.12
N ALA A 451 -8.33 -10.44 19.96
CA ALA A 451 -7.38 -11.55 19.92
C ALA A 451 -7.33 -12.28 21.27
N GLU A 452 -7.53 -13.59 21.27
CA GLU A 452 -7.34 -14.47 22.42
C GLU A 452 -6.09 -15.32 22.18
N ILE A 453 -5.09 -15.18 23.05
CA ILE A 453 -3.81 -15.88 22.96
C ILE A 453 -3.70 -16.86 24.11
N LYS A 454 -3.56 -18.15 23.80
CA LYS A 454 -3.33 -19.22 24.76
C LYS A 454 -1.92 -19.74 24.61
N LYS A 455 -1.06 -19.39 25.57
CA LYS A 455 0.33 -19.84 25.61
C LYS A 455 0.42 -21.30 26.03
N ASN A 456 1.50 -21.96 25.63
CA ASN A 456 1.79 -23.35 26.02
C ASN A 456 1.97 -23.52 27.55
N SER A 457 2.31 -22.44 28.27
CA SER A 457 2.35 -22.43 29.75
C SER A 457 0.97 -22.57 30.41
N GLY A 458 -0.12 -22.48 29.64
CA GLY A 458 -1.50 -22.44 30.14
C GLY A 458 -2.01 -21.02 30.44
N GLU A 459 -1.14 -19.99 30.37
CA GLU A 459 -1.55 -18.59 30.45
C GLU A 459 -2.43 -18.24 29.25
N SER A 460 -3.54 -17.52 29.47
CA SER A 460 -4.38 -16.97 28.41
C SER A 460 -4.46 -15.45 28.55
N GLN A 461 -4.40 -14.74 27.42
CA GLN A 461 -4.52 -13.29 27.33
C GLN A 461 -5.62 -12.95 26.33
N THR A 462 -6.39 -11.92 26.62
CA THR A 462 -7.42 -11.39 25.71
C THR A 462 -7.12 -9.94 25.46
N TRP A 463 -7.10 -9.55 24.19
CA TRP A 463 -6.84 -8.20 23.72
C TRP A 463 -7.98 -7.69 22.87
N GLU A 464 -8.39 -6.45 23.07
CA GLU A 464 -9.41 -5.76 22.30
C GLU A 464 -8.83 -4.56 21.56
N TYR A 465 -9.35 -4.31 20.35
CA TYR A 465 -8.91 -3.22 19.47
C TYR A 465 -10.09 -2.33 19.08
N ALA A 466 -9.84 -1.02 19.03
CA ALA A 466 -10.83 -0.04 18.58
C ALA A 466 -10.30 0.74 17.38
N TYR A 467 -11.20 1.13 16.48
CA TYR A 467 -10.89 1.86 15.25
C TYR A 467 -11.78 3.07 15.08
N ASP A 468 -11.23 4.11 14.46
CA ASP A 468 -11.96 5.31 14.10
C ASP A 468 -12.83 5.10 12.84
N PRO A 469 -13.65 6.10 12.44
CA PRO A 469 -14.47 6.04 11.23
C PRO A 469 -13.71 5.78 9.93
N PHE A 470 -12.40 6.05 9.88
CA PHE A 470 -11.52 5.88 8.73
C PHE A 470 -10.76 4.54 8.77
N GLY A 471 -10.93 3.75 9.82
CA GLY A 471 -10.28 2.44 9.99
C GLY A 471 -8.89 2.50 10.64
N ARG A 472 -8.51 3.64 11.21
CA ARG A 472 -7.24 3.80 11.94
C ARG A 472 -7.40 3.29 13.36
N ARG A 473 -6.44 2.49 13.83
CA ARG A 473 -6.48 1.93 15.18
C ARG A 473 -6.37 3.03 16.24
N LEU A 474 -7.34 3.13 17.13
CA LEU A 474 -7.41 4.10 18.23
C LEU A 474 -6.81 3.58 19.53
N SER A 475 -6.98 2.28 19.80
CA SER A 475 -6.45 1.66 21.00
C SER A 475 -6.26 0.17 20.87
N LYS A 476 -5.40 -0.37 21.74
CA LYS A 476 -5.36 -1.80 22.09
C LYS A 476 -5.36 -1.96 23.61
N GLU A 477 -6.14 -2.91 24.13
CA GLU A 477 -6.31 -3.11 25.57
C GLU A 477 -6.33 -4.60 25.94
N ARG A 478 -5.63 -4.98 27.02
CA ARG A 478 -5.65 -6.33 27.60
C ARG A 478 -6.76 -6.45 28.64
N THR A 479 -7.68 -7.41 28.47
CA THR A 479 -8.96 -7.48 29.21
C THR A 479 -9.15 -8.75 30.06
N ASP A 480 -8.19 -9.68 30.12
CA ASP A 480 -8.33 -10.90 30.94
C ASP A 480 -8.38 -10.61 32.45
N LYS A 481 -8.99 -11.51 33.23
CA LYS A 481 -9.17 -11.32 34.69
C LYS A 481 -7.87 -11.07 35.45
N GLY A 482 -6.75 -11.67 34.99
CA GLY A 482 -5.42 -11.46 35.56
C GLY A 482 -4.84 -10.07 35.26
N ALA A 483 -5.34 -9.37 34.25
CA ALA A 483 -4.91 -8.02 33.90
C ALA A 483 -5.31 -6.99 34.98
N LEU A 484 -6.43 -7.20 35.70
CA LEU A 484 -6.87 -6.28 36.76
C LEU A 484 -5.88 -6.16 37.92
N THR A 485 -5.05 -7.20 38.12
CA THR A 485 -4.04 -7.25 39.19
C THR A 485 -2.61 -7.14 38.65
N ALA A 486 -2.42 -7.08 37.32
CA ALA A 486 -1.11 -6.96 36.69
C ALA A 486 -0.60 -5.51 36.67
N THR A 487 0.71 -5.33 36.79
CA THR A 487 1.40 -4.03 36.61
C THR A 487 1.78 -3.75 35.15
N ALA A 488 1.53 -4.69 34.24
CA ALA A 488 1.79 -4.61 32.81
C ALA A 488 0.77 -3.70 32.09
N PRO A 489 1.09 -3.15 30.89
CA PRO A 489 0.22 -2.20 30.19
C PRO A 489 -1.18 -2.77 30.02
N LYS A 490 -2.16 -2.03 30.56
CA LYS A 490 -3.57 -2.33 30.33
C LYS A 490 -3.98 -1.87 28.94
N GLN A 491 -3.55 -0.67 28.52
CA GLN A 491 -4.06 -0.01 27.33
C GLN A 491 -2.98 0.83 26.65
N THR A 492 -3.02 0.87 25.32
CA THR A 492 -2.26 1.81 24.49
C THR A 492 -3.24 2.58 23.63
N HIS A 493 -3.12 3.91 23.58
CA HIS A 493 -3.88 4.78 22.68
C HIS A 493 -2.99 5.28 21.55
N PHE A 494 -3.57 5.50 20.38
CA PHE A 494 -2.87 5.96 19.19
C PHE A 494 -3.49 7.26 18.68
N VAL A 495 -2.64 8.18 18.23
CA VAL A 495 -3.00 9.43 17.57
C VAL A 495 -2.33 9.46 16.20
N TRP A 496 -3.08 9.93 15.20
CA TRP A 496 -2.70 9.84 13.79
C TRP A 496 -2.48 11.23 13.19
N ASP A 497 -1.52 11.33 12.27
CA ASP A 497 -1.36 12.43 11.32
C ASP A 497 -1.66 11.86 9.93
N GLY A 498 -2.87 12.12 9.43
CA GLY A 498 -3.41 11.43 8.26
C GLY A 498 -3.44 9.91 8.49
N SER A 499 -2.65 9.17 7.71
CA SER A 499 -2.49 7.71 7.79
C SER A 499 -1.29 7.26 8.64
N ARG A 500 -0.47 8.18 9.14
CA ARG A 500 0.76 7.86 9.88
C ARG A 500 0.55 7.92 11.38
N LEU A 501 1.15 6.99 12.10
CA LEU A 501 1.11 7.00 13.56
C LEU A 501 1.94 8.17 14.10
N LEU A 502 1.28 9.20 14.61
CA LEU A 502 1.93 10.37 15.17
C LEU A 502 2.41 10.12 16.59
N GLN A 503 1.52 9.55 17.43
CA GLN A 503 1.80 9.30 18.83
C GLN A 503 1.16 8.03 19.34
N GLU A 504 1.80 7.42 20.34
CA GLU A 504 1.15 6.46 21.22
C GLU A 504 1.28 6.85 22.70
N TYR A 505 0.29 6.48 23.49
CA TYR A 505 0.23 6.72 24.93
C TYR A 505 0.01 5.42 25.67
N ASN A 506 0.84 5.16 26.67
CA ASN A 506 0.66 4.02 27.57
C ASN A 506 1.12 4.39 29.00
N TYR A 507 1.10 3.43 29.92
CA TYR A 507 1.48 3.65 31.32
C TYR A 507 2.93 4.15 31.53
N ARG A 508 3.81 3.99 30.55
CA ARG A 508 5.20 4.49 30.62
C ARG A 508 5.31 5.97 30.25
N GLY A 509 4.34 6.52 29.54
CA GLY A 509 4.41 7.87 28.98
C GLY A 509 3.87 7.95 27.56
N SER A 510 4.31 8.97 26.82
CA SER A 510 3.96 9.16 25.41
C SER A 510 5.17 9.03 24.51
N TYR A 511 4.99 8.36 23.38
CA TYR A 511 5.96 8.28 22.31
C TYR A 511 5.43 9.10 21.13
N SER A 512 6.17 10.11 20.70
CA SER A 512 5.89 10.89 19.49
C SER A 512 6.89 10.52 18.41
N TYR A 513 6.41 10.27 17.20
CA TYR A 513 7.24 9.84 16.07
C TYR A 513 7.37 10.96 15.04
N ILE A 514 8.60 11.18 14.59
CA ILE A 514 8.95 12.09 13.51
C ILE A 514 9.41 11.25 12.32
N TYR A 515 8.94 11.58 11.12
CA TYR A 515 9.24 10.90 9.86
C TYR A 515 10.23 11.70 9.00
N THR A 516 10.83 11.07 8.00
CA THR A 516 11.89 11.69 7.18
C THR A 516 11.41 12.82 6.27
N ASP A 517 10.11 12.84 5.94
CA ASP A 517 9.43 13.92 5.23
C ASP A 517 7.92 13.91 5.56
N GLN A 518 7.20 14.94 5.09
CA GLN A 518 5.77 15.11 5.28
C GLN A 518 4.94 13.93 4.75
N ASP A 519 5.36 13.29 3.66
CA ASP A 519 4.62 12.16 3.05
C ASP A 519 5.35 10.82 3.22
N SER A 520 6.41 10.81 4.04
CA SER A 520 7.21 9.62 4.29
C SER A 520 6.64 8.78 5.43
N TYR A 521 6.76 7.47 5.28
CA TYR A 521 6.50 6.46 6.31
C TYR A 521 7.78 5.96 6.99
N GLU A 522 8.94 6.45 6.56
CA GLU A 522 10.21 6.10 7.16
C GLU A 522 10.39 6.85 8.50
N PRO A 523 10.46 6.16 9.66
CA PRO A 523 10.61 6.82 10.94
C PRO A 523 12.03 7.41 11.07
N LEU A 524 12.14 8.63 11.56
CA LEU A 524 13.40 9.37 11.72
C LEU A 524 13.80 9.50 13.18
N ALA A 525 12.88 9.93 14.04
CA ALA A 525 13.14 10.12 15.46
C ALA A 525 11.92 9.75 16.31
N GLN A 526 12.19 9.42 17.58
CA GLN A 526 11.20 9.17 18.61
C GLN A 526 11.47 10.08 19.81
N ILE A 527 10.44 10.77 20.26
CA ILE A 527 10.44 11.55 21.49
C ILE A 527 9.63 10.78 22.53
N PHE A 528 10.27 10.35 23.60
CA PHE A 528 9.64 9.66 24.71
C PHE A 528 9.55 10.58 25.92
N ASP A 529 8.33 11.00 26.27
CA ASP A 529 8.05 11.72 27.51
C ASP A 529 7.67 10.71 28.59
N ASN A 530 8.61 10.45 29.49
CA ASN A 530 8.53 9.37 30.46
C ASN A 530 7.70 9.78 31.68
N ALA A 531 6.60 9.08 31.92
CA ALA A 531 5.71 9.32 33.06
C ALA A 531 6.38 9.03 34.41
N LYS A 532 7.41 8.18 34.45
CA LYS A 532 8.07 7.77 35.71
C LYS A 532 8.95 8.87 36.31
N ASP A 533 9.72 9.56 35.48
CA ASP A 533 10.69 10.59 35.92
C ASP A 533 10.34 12.01 35.43
N GLY A 534 9.32 12.14 34.59
CA GLY A 534 8.89 13.41 34.00
C GLY A 534 9.89 13.98 32.97
N LYS A 535 10.84 13.17 32.48
CA LYS A 535 11.85 13.59 31.52
C LYS A 535 11.50 13.20 30.10
N GLN A 536 12.02 13.98 29.16
CA GLN A 536 11.95 13.70 27.74
C GLN A 536 13.26 13.05 27.27
N TYR A 537 13.13 12.05 26.41
CA TYR A 537 14.24 11.35 25.77
C TYR A 537 14.05 11.36 24.25
N LEU A 538 15.08 11.79 23.51
CA LEU A 538 15.07 11.78 22.05
C LEU A 538 15.99 10.67 21.54
N SER A 539 15.48 9.89 20.61
CA SER A 539 16.21 8.81 19.94
C SER A 539 16.01 8.89 18.43
N TYR A 540 16.97 8.36 17.67
CA TYR A 540 16.99 8.39 16.21
C TYR A 540 16.94 6.98 15.64
N PHE A 541 16.08 6.76 14.65
CA PHE A 541 16.03 5.52 13.89
C PHE A 541 17.03 5.57 12.73
N HIS A 542 17.72 4.47 12.49
CA HIS A 542 18.59 4.28 11.33
C HIS A 542 18.03 3.16 10.49
N ASN A 543 17.42 3.52 9.37
CA ASN A 543 16.70 2.59 8.53
C ASN A 543 17.56 2.08 7.37
N ASP A 544 17.19 0.94 6.79
CA ASP A 544 17.78 0.49 5.52
C ASP A 544 17.09 1.10 4.29
N GLN A 545 17.40 0.60 3.10
CA GLN A 545 16.94 1.11 1.81
C GLN A 545 15.42 1.06 1.59
N ILE A 546 14.68 0.26 2.37
CA ILE A 546 13.21 0.17 2.32
C ILE A 546 12.55 0.78 3.56
N GLY A 547 13.31 1.48 4.40
CA GLY A 547 12.79 2.17 5.57
C GLY A 547 12.51 1.28 6.78
N ILE A 548 13.05 0.04 6.83
CA ILE A 548 12.96 -0.77 8.06
C ILE A 548 14.01 -0.29 9.07
N PRO A 549 13.65 -0.03 10.34
CA PRO A 549 14.63 0.35 11.36
C PRO A 549 15.61 -0.79 11.63
N ARG A 550 16.91 -0.52 11.52
CA ARG A 550 17.99 -1.47 11.84
C ARG A 550 18.71 -1.12 13.13
N GLU A 551 18.84 0.17 13.42
CA GLU A 551 19.37 0.66 14.69
C GLU A 551 18.50 1.77 15.25
N MET A 552 18.62 1.95 16.57
CA MET A 552 18.15 3.15 17.27
C MET A 552 19.28 3.70 18.13
N THR A 553 19.54 5.00 18.07
CA THR A 553 20.57 5.66 18.88
C THR A 553 20.00 6.80 19.72
N ASP A 554 20.65 7.14 20.82
CA ASP A 554 20.35 8.37 21.56
C ASP A 554 20.91 9.63 20.85
N GLN A 555 20.68 10.81 21.43
CA GLN A 555 21.20 12.09 20.94
C GLN A 555 22.73 12.16 20.88
N LEU A 556 23.45 11.36 21.67
CA LEU A 556 24.91 11.31 21.70
C LEU A 556 25.48 10.28 20.71
N GLY A 557 24.62 9.57 19.98
CA GLY A 557 25.00 8.53 19.02
C GLY A 557 25.29 7.17 19.65
N ASN A 558 24.92 6.96 20.92
CA ASN A 558 25.05 5.65 21.56
C ASN A 558 23.94 4.72 21.07
N LEU A 559 24.27 3.46 20.81
CA LEU A 559 23.31 2.45 20.40
C LEU A 559 22.36 2.11 21.55
N LEU A 560 21.07 2.21 21.30
CA LEU A 560 19.99 1.81 22.21
C LEU A 560 19.40 0.45 21.83
N TRP A 561 19.31 0.19 20.52
CA TRP A 561 18.66 -0.99 19.95
C TRP A 561 19.26 -1.37 18.59
N TYR A 562 19.27 -2.67 18.29
CA TYR A 562 19.63 -3.23 16.98
C TYR A 562 18.70 -4.39 16.59
N GLY A 563 18.33 -4.42 15.31
CA GLY A 563 17.44 -5.43 14.74
C GLY A 563 18.01 -6.15 13.52
N GLU A 564 17.96 -7.48 13.54
CA GLU A 564 18.14 -8.31 12.34
C GLU A 564 16.83 -8.90 11.88
N TYR A 565 16.64 -8.99 10.58
CA TYR A 565 15.37 -9.39 9.98
C TYR A 565 15.54 -10.57 9.02
N THR A 566 14.53 -11.43 8.95
CA THR A 566 14.36 -12.42 7.89
C THR A 566 14.02 -11.76 6.57
N ALA A 567 14.03 -12.54 5.48
CA ALA A 567 13.75 -12.00 4.14
C ALA A 567 12.37 -11.35 4.01
N TRP A 568 11.39 -11.83 4.79
CA TRP A 568 10.01 -11.30 4.86
C TRP A 568 9.78 -10.33 6.04
N GLY A 569 10.85 -9.85 6.68
CA GLY A 569 10.76 -8.76 7.66
C GLY A 569 10.34 -9.19 9.06
N ARG A 570 10.42 -10.48 9.41
CA ARG A 570 10.31 -10.90 10.81
C ARG A 570 11.58 -10.49 11.54
N LEU A 571 11.42 -9.90 12.72
CA LEU A 571 12.54 -9.61 13.61
C LEU A 571 13.13 -10.93 14.12
N LYS A 572 14.33 -11.26 13.66
CA LYS A 572 15.12 -12.44 14.03
C LYS A 572 15.90 -12.19 15.32
N THR A 573 16.52 -11.01 15.42
CA THR A 573 17.31 -10.58 16.58
C THR A 573 16.74 -9.26 17.09
N ASP A 574 16.35 -9.21 18.37
CA ASP A 574 15.87 -8.01 19.07
C ASP A 574 16.92 -7.63 20.15
N GLU A 575 18.01 -6.99 19.73
CA GLU A 575 19.10 -6.63 20.65
C GLU A 575 18.82 -5.26 21.31
N ARG A 576 18.36 -5.31 22.56
CA ARG A 576 18.10 -4.12 23.39
C ARG A 576 19.32 -3.79 24.26
N VAL A 577 20.22 -2.95 23.75
CA VAL A 577 21.36 -2.42 24.54
C VAL A 577 20.85 -1.65 25.76
N TYR A 578 19.80 -0.85 25.55
CA TYR A 578 19.01 -0.28 26.62
C TYR A 578 17.71 -1.09 26.81
N GLN A 579 17.59 -1.78 27.94
CA GLN A 579 16.52 -2.76 28.20
C GLN A 579 15.09 -2.24 27.98
N HIS A 580 14.86 -0.95 28.22
CA HIS A 580 13.53 -0.34 28.14
C HIS A 580 13.30 0.48 26.87
N VAL A 581 14.18 0.38 25.87
CA VAL A 581 13.98 1.00 24.56
C VAL A 581 12.68 0.47 23.92
N HIS A 582 11.93 1.36 23.28
CA HIS A 582 10.67 1.04 22.63
C HIS A 582 10.78 1.28 21.13
N GLN A 583 10.75 0.19 20.37
CA GLN A 583 10.88 0.18 18.91
C GLN A 583 9.79 -0.77 18.37
N PRO A 584 8.63 -0.23 17.93
CA PRO A 584 7.51 -1.05 17.45
C PRO A 584 7.51 -1.25 15.93
N PHE A 585 8.24 -0.42 15.18
CA PHE A 585 8.13 -0.39 13.72
C PHE A 585 8.87 -1.55 13.05
N ARG A 586 8.29 -2.05 11.96
CA ARG A 586 8.82 -3.13 11.12
C ARG A 586 8.97 -2.62 9.68
N LEU A 587 8.65 -3.44 8.69
CA LEU A 587 8.64 -3.01 7.29
C LEU A 587 7.71 -1.79 7.13
N GLN A 588 8.20 -0.68 6.58
CA GLN A 588 7.36 0.41 6.08
C GLN A 588 6.33 0.94 7.10
N ASN A 589 6.76 1.29 8.32
CA ASN A 589 5.88 1.81 9.39
C ASN A 589 4.82 0.84 9.92
N GLN A 590 4.89 -0.44 9.56
CA GLN A 590 4.09 -1.47 10.20
C GLN A 590 4.33 -1.48 11.71
N TYR A 591 3.26 -1.46 12.49
CA TYR A 591 3.34 -1.51 13.95
C TYR A 591 3.25 -2.96 14.43
N CYS A 592 4.31 -3.47 15.07
CA CYS A 592 4.32 -4.82 15.62
C CYS A 592 3.50 -4.91 16.90
N ASP A 593 2.44 -5.72 16.89
CA ASP A 593 1.73 -6.11 18.09
C ASP A 593 2.47 -7.26 18.77
N GLU A 594 3.27 -6.95 19.80
CA GLU A 594 4.04 -7.94 20.55
C GLU A 594 3.17 -9.10 21.06
N GLU A 595 1.90 -8.83 21.36
CA GLU A 595 0.98 -9.84 21.90
C GLU A 595 0.58 -10.92 20.87
N THR A 596 0.46 -10.57 19.58
CA THR A 596 0.06 -11.52 18.53
C THR A 596 1.23 -11.91 17.63
N GLY A 597 2.28 -11.09 17.57
CA GLY A 597 3.33 -11.17 16.56
C GLY A 597 2.88 -10.72 15.16
N LEU A 598 1.64 -10.23 15.00
CA LEU A 598 1.17 -9.64 13.75
C LEU A 598 1.60 -8.18 13.66
N HIS A 599 1.78 -7.73 12.42
CA HIS A 599 2.18 -6.37 12.11
C HIS A 599 0.95 -5.61 11.61
N TYR A 600 0.44 -4.66 12.40
CA TYR A 600 -0.63 -3.78 11.97
C TYR A 600 -0.15 -2.90 10.81
N ASN A 601 -0.83 -3.02 9.66
CA ASN A 601 -0.54 -2.30 8.43
C ASN A 601 -1.82 -1.57 7.96
N PHE A 602 -2.26 -0.60 8.76
CA PHE A 602 -3.41 0.25 8.49
C PHE A 602 -4.74 -0.51 8.33
N PHE A 603 -5.10 -0.95 7.12
CA PHE A 603 -6.33 -1.70 6.86
C PHE A 603 -6.20 -3.21 7.08
N ARG A 604 -4.97 -3.73 7.18
CA ARG A 604 -4.71 -5.18 7.26
C ARG A 604 -3.67 -5.51 8.32
N TYR A 605 -3.56 -6.78 8.64
CA TYR A 605 -2.48 -7.32 9.46
C TYR A 605 -1.55 -8.17 8.60
N TYR A 606 -0.25 -7.93 8.73
CA TYR A 606 0.80 -8.64 8.03
C TYR A 606 1.42 -9.71 8.94
N GLU A 607 1.60 -10.91 8.40
CA GLU A 607 2.31 -12.01 9.04
C GLU A 607 3.71 -12.16 8.44
N ALA A 608 4.72 -11.77 9.22
CA ALA A 608 6.09 -11.71 8.74
C ALA A 608 6.79 -13.08 8.58
N GLU A 609 6.22 -14.15 9.14
CA GLU A 609 6.72 -15.52 8.91
C GLU A 609 6.40 -16.02 7.49
N THR A 610 5.26 -15.60 6.93
CA THR A 610 4.75 -16.10 5.66
C THR A 610 4.87 -15.06 4.54
N GLY A 611 5.10 -13.79 4.89
CA GLY A 611 5.23 -12.71 3.92
C GLY A 611 3.91 -12.26 3.32
N ARG A 612 2.81 -12.34 4.08
CA ARG A 612 1.43 -12.20 3.56
C ARG A 612 0.50 -11.50 4.53
N PHE A 613 -0.65 -11.04 4.02
CA PHE A 613 -1.72 -10.48 4.84
C PHE A 613 -2.63 -11.58 5.41
N THR A 614 -3.27 -11.31 6.55
CA THR A 614 -4.15 -12.27 7.26
C THR A 614 -5.60 -12.27 6.78
N ASN A 615 -5.98 -11.29 5.95
CA ASN A 615 -7.30 -11.13 5.35
C ASN A 615 -7.18 -10.69 3.88
N GLN A 616 -8.26 -10.83 3.12
CA GLN A 616 -8.31 -10.41 1.73
C GLN A 616 -8.13 -8.90 1.59
N ASP A 617 -7.51 -8.49 0.50
CA ASP A 617 -7.39 -7.09 0.11
C ASP A 617 -8.77 -6.41 0.02
N PRO A 618 -9.04 -5.34 0.80
CA PRO A 618 -10.34 -4.68 0.81
C PRO A 618 -10.71 -4.02 -0.54
N ILE A 619 -9.75 -3.75 -1.43
CA ILE A 619 -10.02 -3.25 -2.79
C ILE A 619 -10.05 -4.36 -3.85
N GLY A 620 -9.98 -5.63 -3.43
CA GLY A 620 -10.16 -6.78 -4.30
C GLY A 620 -9.14 -6.84 -5.43
N LEU A 621 -9.61 -7.05 -6.67
CA LEU A 621 -8.74 -7.20 -7.83
C LEU A 621 -7.93 -5.95 -8.19
N GLU A 622 -8.30 -4.76 -7.67
CA GLU A 622 -7.50 -3.53 -7.82
C GLU A 622 -6.20 -3.58 -6.99
N GLY A 623 -6.15 -4.38 -5.92
CA GLY A 623 -4.95 -4.66 -5.12
C GLY A 623 -4.11 -5.83 -5.65
N GLY A 624 -4.65 -6.63 -6.58
CA GLY A 624 -3.95 -7.72 -7.24
C GLY A 624 -4.80 -8.99 -7.38
N VAL A 625 -4.28 -9.96 -8.14
CA VAL A 625 -4.99 -11.23 -8.42
C VAL A 625 -4.83 -12.27 -7.30
N ASN A 626 -3.88 -12.09 -6.38
CA ASN A 626 -3.79 -12.86 -5.15
C ASN A 626 -4.11 -11.95 -3.96
N LEU A 627 -5.31 -12.11 -3.39
CA LEU A 627 -5.88 -11.20 -2.40
C LEU A 627 -5.18 -11.20 -1.03
N TYR A 628 -4.24 -12.11 -0.78
CA TYR A 628 -3.43 -12.15 0.45
C TYR A 628 -1.97 -11.80 0.20
N PHE A 629 -1.63 -11.42 -1.03
CA PHE A 629 -0.25 -11.16 -1.44
C PHE A 629 0.21 -9.84 -0.86
N PHE A 630 1.41 -9.84 -0.27
CA PHE A 630 2.11 -8.61 0.07
C PHE A 630 2.88 -8.10 -1.14
N ALA A 631 3.91 -8.83 -1.56
CA ALA A 631 4.83 -8.40 -2.61
C ALA A 631 5.55 -9.58 -3.27
N PRO A 632 6.13 -9.43 -4.48
CA PRO A 632 7.06 -10.43 -5.03
C PRO A 632 8.26 -10.65 -4.12
N ASN A 633 8.79 -9.59 -3.54
CA ASN A 633 9.81 -9.63 -2.51
C ASN A 633 9.72 -8.37 -1.62
N ALA A 634 10.04 -8.50 -0.34
CA ALA A 634 10.00 -7.37 0.59
C ALA A 634 11.19 -6.40 0.44
N GLN A 635 12.21 -6.73 -0.36
CA GLN A 635 13.48 -5.99 -0.41
C GLN A 635 13.48 -4.79 -1.36
N GLY A 636 12.55 -4.74 -2.31
CA GLY A 636 12.42 -3.66 -3.29
C GLY A 636 11.00 -3.12 -3.47
N TRP A 637 10.00 -3.68 -2.80
CA TRP A 637 8.61 -3.29 -2.96
C TRP A 637 8.02 -2.77 -1.64
N ILE A 638 7.13 -1.79 -1.75
CA ILE A 638 6.42 -1.19 -0.61
C ILE A 638 4.90 -1.19 -0.79
N ASP A 639 4.18 -1.40 0.31
CA ASP A 639 2.72 -1.24 0.45
C ASP A 639 2.41 -0.12 1.45
N ALA A 640 2.72 1.13 1.11
CA ALA A 640 2.58 2.24 2.06
C ALA A 640 1.13 2.45 2.55
N TRP A 641 0.14 1.95 1.80
CA TRP A 641 -1.28 2.22 2.03
C TRP A 641 -2.18 0.99 2.01
N GLY A 642 -1.73 -0.10 1.38
CA GLY A 642 -2.62 -1.17 0.95
C GLY A 642 -3.35 -0.93 -0.37
N LEU A 643 -3.05 0.09 -1.20
CA LEU A 643 -3.96 0.63 -2.26
C LEU A 643 -3.29 1.16 -3.60
N THR A 644 -4.07 1.52 -4.66
CA THR A 644 -3.75 1.49 -6.14
C THR A 644 -3.64 2.84 -6.95
N ARG A 645 -3.18 2.82 -8.24
CA ARG A 645 -2.76 3.95 -9.16
C ARG A 645 -3.80 4.47 -10.23
N VAL A 646 -3.73 5.76 -10.67
CA VAL A 646 -4.68 6.45 -11.63
C VAL A 646 -4.00 7.29 -12.77
N TYR A 647 -4.76 7.80 -13.77
CA TYR A 647 -4.28 8.49 -15.00
C TYR A 647 -5.09 9.74 -15.44
N HIS A 648 -4.42 10.86 -15.76
CA HIS A 648 -4.98 12.09 -16.36
C HIS A 648 -4.55 12.26 -17.83
N TYR A 649 -5.47 12.63 -18.72
CA TYR A 649 -5.22 12.82 -20.16
C TYR A 649 -5.44 14.27 -20.58
N THR A 650 -4.51 14.82 -21.37
CA THR A 650 -4.52 16.24 -21.77
C THR A 650 -3.93 16.47 -23.17
N SER A 651 -3.91 17.73 -23.60
CA SER A 651 -3.25 18.17 -24.83
C SER A 651 -1.75 18.38 -24.65
N LYS A 652 -0.98 18.46 -25.73
CA LYS A 652 0.46 18.79 -25.65
C LYS A 652 0.73 20.11 -24.92
N ALA A 653 -0.14 21.11 -25.09
CA ALA A 653 -0.01 22.40 -24.41
C ALA A 653 -0.36 22.28 -22.91
N GLY A 654 -1.44 21.57 -22.57
CA GLY A 654 -1.81 21.28 -21.18
C GLY A 654 -0.75 20.43 -20.47
N TYR A 655 -0.26 19.38 -21.13
CA TYR A 655 0.88 18.58 -20.69
C TYR A 655 2.10 19.47 -20.40
N ASN A 656 2.55 20.29 -21.35
CA ASN A 656 3.68 21.18 -21.11
C ASN A 656 3.43 22.19 -19.98
N GLY A 657 2.18 22.67 -19.82
CA GLY A 657 1.76 23.51 -18.71
C GLY A 657 1.92 22.79 -17.37
N ILE A 658 1.30 21.62 -17.24
CA ILE A 658 1.32 20.77 -16.04
C ILE A 658 2.75 20.30 -15.72
N MET A 659 3.54 19.94 -16.73
CA MET A 659 4.96 19.59 -16.57
C MET A 659 5.81 20.76 -16.09
N GLY A 660 5.41 22.00 -16.42
CA GLY A 660 6.10 23.22 -16.02
C GLY A 660 5.62 23.78 -14.67
N THR A 661 4.37 23.55 -14.28
CA THR A 661 3.78 24.04 -13.02
C THR A 661 3.72 23.00 -11.92
N GLY A 662 3.74 21.70 -12.26
CA GLY A 662 3.50 20.61 -11.30
C GLY A 662 2.05 20.50 -10.86
N VAL A 663 1.13 21.17 -11.54
CA VAL A 663 -0.27 21.26 -11.14
C VAL A 663 -1.18 20.96 -12.32
N ILE A 664 -2.08 20.00 -12.15
CA ILE A 664 -3.24 19.81 -13.02
C ILE A 664 -4.34 20.71 -12.49
N GLU A 665 -4.56 21.86 -13.12
CA GLU A 665 -5.56 22.80 -12.64
C GLU A 665 -6.99 22.28 -12.90
N ALA A 666 -7.93 22.50 -11.99
CA ALA A 666 -9.37 22.21 -12.14
C ALA A 666 -10.01 23.00 -13.30
N ARG A 667 -9.32 24.05 -13.78
CA ARG A 667 -9.65 24.79 -15.01
C ARG A 667 -8.95 24.26 -16.27
N ASP A 668 -8.06 23.27 -16.15
CA ASP A 668 -7.40 22.56 -17.25
C ASP A 668 -8.09 21.23 -17.66
N PRO A 669 -9.42 21.16 -17.84
CA PRO A 669 -9.95 20.46 -18.98
C PRO A 669 -9.99 21.50 -20.10
N GLY A 670 -8.96 21.52 -20.96
CA GLY A 670 -8.79 22.51 -22.03
C GLY A 670 -10.11 22.95 -22.71
N SER A 671 -10.16 24.19 -23.19
CA SER A 671 -11.36 24.90 -23.68
C SER A 671 -12.38 23.98 -24.38
N ARG A 672 -13.63 23.97 -23.89
CA ARG A 672 -14.76 23.09 -24.26
C ARG A 672 -14.76 22.67 -25.75
N GLY A 673 -14.47 21.39 -26.01
CA GLY A 673 -14.66 20.78 -27.32
C GLY A 673 -16.10 20.30 -27.50
N LYS A 674 -16.59 20.20 -28.74
CA LYS A 674 -17.92 19.64 -29.03
C LYS A 674 -18.00 18.20 -28.50
N GLY A 675 -18.77 17.99 -27.42
CA GLY A 675 -18.90 16.72 -26.70
C GLY A 675 -18.85 16.83 -25.17
N ALA A 676 -18.54 18.01 -24.61
CA ALA A 676 -18.61 18.22 -23.15
C ALA A 676 -20.04 18.01 -22.61
N ILE A 677 -20.16 17.27 -21.50
CA ILE A 677 -21.43 16.98 -20.81
C ILE A 677 -22.02 18.29 -20.29
N LYS A 678 -23.21 18.65 -20.79
CA LYS A 678 -23.93 19.86 -20.39
C LYS A 678 -24.49 19.66 -18.97
N GLY A 679 -24.11 20.50 -18.01
CA GLY A 679 -24.72 20.55 -16.66
C GLY A 679 -23.96 19.89 -15.50
N LYS A 680 -22.66 19.60 -15.61
CA LYS A 680 -21.83 19.07 -14.51
C LYS A 680 -20.77 20.10 -14.05
N GLU A 681 -20.35 20.00 -12.78
CA GLU A 681 -19.40 20.91 -12.11
C GLU A 681 -17.99 20.89 -12.73
N LYS A 682 -17.19 21.94 -12.48
CA LYS A 682 -15.76 22.02 -12.88
C LYS A 682 -14.92 21.12 -11.97
N GLY A 683 -13.90 20.45 -12.51
CA GLY A 683 -13.00 19.56 -11.76
C GLY A 683 -11.99 18.84 -12.67
N VAL A 684 -10.95 18.25 -12.08
CA VAL A 684 -9.93 17.46 -12.79
C VAL A 684 -10.47 16.06 -13.07
N TYR A 685 -10.42 15.64 -14.32
CA TYR A 685 -10.86 14.32 -14.75
C TYR A 685 -9.67 13.36 -14.83
N VAL A 686 -9.72 12.27 -14.08
CA VAL A 686 -8.78 11.14 -14.19
C VAL A 686 -9.53 9.83 -14.36
N THR A 687 -8.82 8.79 -14.80
CA THR A 687 -9.36 7.45 -15.00
C THR A 687 -8.34 6.43 -14.55
N THR A 688 -8.79 5.25 -14.15
CA THR A 688 -7.90 4.12 -13.88
C THR A 688 -7.39 3.47 -15.16
N MET A 689 -7.91 3.86 -16.33
CA MET A 689 -7.46 3.34 -17.62
C MET A 689 -6.12 3.95 -18.02
N ASN A 690 -5.10 3.11 -18.10
CA ASN A 690 -3.82 3.47 -18.68
C ASN A 690 -3.94 3.72 -20.20
N PRO A 691 -2.92 4.30 -20.87
CA PRO A 691 -3.03 4.71 -22.27
C PRO A 691 -3.38 3.56 -23.21
N GLU A 692 -2.87 2.37 -22.95
CA GLU A 692 -3.14 1.17 -23.72
C GLU A 692 -4.58 0.70 -23.55
N GLN A 693 -5.10 0.71 -22.31
CA GLN A 693 -6.49 0.40 -21.97
C GLN A 693 -7.46 1.43 -22.59
N LEU A 694 -7.08 2.71 -22.59
CA LEU A 694 -7.90 3.77 -23.19
C LEU A 694 -7.96 3.62 -24.72
N ASP A 695 -6.84 3.31 -25.38
CA ASP A 695 -6.74 3.16 -26.84
C ASP A 695 -7.38 1.86 -27.35
N ALA A 696 -7.35 0.79 -26.55
CA ALA A 696 -8.09 -0.44 -26.83
C ALA A 696 -9.61 -0.30 -26.60
N SER A 697 -10.06 0.78 -25.96
CA SER A 697 -11.48 1.02 -25.65
C SER A 697 -12.18 1.93 -26.67
N LYS A 698 -13.53 1.88 -26.71
CA LYS A 698 -14.35 2.92 -27.39
C LYS A 698 -14.52 4.19 -26.54
N ALA A 699 -13.90 4.24 -25.36
CA ALA A 699 -14.18 5.26 -24.36
C ALA A 699 -13.57 6.62 -24.67
N ARG A 700 -12.55 6.69 -25.53
CA ARG A 700 -11.87 7.94 -25.90
C ARG A 700 -12.83 9.02 -26.44
N GLY A 701 -13.81 8.63 -27.27
CA GLY A 701 -14.86 9.53 -27.74
C GLY A 701 -15.90 9.88 -26.66
N GLN A 702 -16.24 8.90 -25.82
CA GLN A 702 -17.23 9.01 -24.74
C GLN A 702 -16.72 9.88 -23.58
N MET A 703 -15.40 9.97 -23.41
CA MET A 703 -14.71 10.81 -22.42
C MET A 703 -14.52 12.26 -22.87
N GLY A 704 -14.93 12.60 -24.09
CA GLY A 704 -14.62 13.91 -24.67
C GLY A 704 -13.13 14.09 -25.02
N LEU A 705 -12.34 13.02 -24.95
CA LEU A 705 -10.92 12.93 -25.23
C LEU A 705 -10.63 12.82 -26.73
N THR A 706 -11.18 13.75 -27.53
CA THR A 706 -11.04 13.76 -29.00
C THR A 706 -10.07 14.85 -29.49
N GLY A 707 -9.36 14.59 -30.58
CA GLY A 707 -8.42 15.53 -31.17
C GLY A 707 -7.19 15.74 -30.29
N GLU A 708 -6.79 16.99 -30.06
CA GLU A 708 -5.55 17.30 -29.34
C GLU A 708 -5.60 16.95 -27.84
N LYS A 709 -6.78 16.80 -27.23
CA LYS A 709 -6.99 16.64 -25.77
C LYS A 709 -6.62 15.28 -25.17
N SER A 710 -6.18 14.34 -25.99
CA SER A 710 -5.75 13.02 -25.55
C SER A 710 -4.44 12.66 -26.21
N THR A 711 -3.58 13.65 -26.45
CA THR A 711 -2.28 13.45 -27.11
C THR A 711 -1.20 13.11 -26.09
N HIS A 712 -1.44 13.38 -24.80
CA HIS A 712 -0.49 13.17 -23.71
C HIS A 712 -1.24 12.72 -22.45
N TYR A 713 -0.56 11.97 -21.59
CA TYR A 713 -1.08 11.54 -20.30
C TYR A 713 -0.06 11.75 -19.17
N ILE A 714 -0.58 11.70 -17.96
CA ILE A 714 0.16 11.76 -16.70
C ILE A 714 -0.48 10.72 -15.77
N SER A 715 0.29 9.76 -15.25
CA SER A 715 -0.16 8.79 -14.24
C SER A 715 0.36 9.16 -12.86
N PHE A 716 -0.47 9.01 -11.85
CA PHE A 716 -0.16 9.33 -10.46
C PHE A 716 -1.07 8.53 -9.52
N GLU A 717 -0.71 8.45 -8.25
CA GLU A 717 -1.52 7.79 -7.23
C GLU A 717 -2.42 8.84 -6.54
N VAL A 718 -3.62 8.42 -6.13
CA VAL A 718 -4.63 9.31 -5.55
C VAL A 718 -5.28 8.62 -4.37
N ASP A 719 -5.41 9.34 -3.26
CA ASP A 719 -6.23 8.95 -2.12
C ASP A 719 -7.72 8.94 -2.53
N ASP A 720 -8.44 7.87 -2.18
CA ASP A 720 -9.88 7.77 -2.40
C ASP A 720 -10.67 8.93 -1.76
N SER A 721 -10.12 9.60 -0.76
CA SER A 721 -10.68 10.81 -0.14
C SER A 721 -10.72 12.04 -1.07
N GLU A 722 -9.80 12.12 -2.03
CA GLU A 722 -9.71 13.19 -3.04
C GLU A 722 -10.68 12.99 -4.21
N ILE A 723 -11.30 11.80 -4.27
CA ILE A 723 -12.25 11.41 -5.32
C ILE A 723 -13.65 11.93 -4.97
N LYS A 724 -13.93 13.16 -5.41
CA LYS A 724 -15.25 13.81 -5.24
C LYS A 724 -16.39 12.98 -5.84
N ARG A 725 -16.17 12.41 -7.02
CA ARG A 725 -17.19 11.60 -7.72
C ARG A 725 -16.56 10.57 -8.62
N VAL A 726 -16.98 9.32 -8.46
CA VAL A 726 -16.72 8.24 -9.41
C VAL A 726 -17.90 8.14 -10.36
N ASP A 727 -17.71 8.55 -11.62
CA ASP A 727 -18.68 8.24 -12.66
C ASP A 727 -18.29 6.93 -13.33
N ARG A 728 -19.20 5.97 -13.29
CA ARG A 728 -19.15 4.79 -14.17
C ARG A 728 -20.12 5.05 -15.32
N GLN A 729 -19.59 5.40 -16.49
CA GLN A 729 -20.40 5.62 -17.68
C GLN A 729 -19.77 4.89 -18.86
N ASP A 730 -20.59 4.10 -19.56
CA ASP A 730 -20.17 3.25 -20.69
C ASP A 730 -19.04 2.25 -20.34
N GLY A 731 -19.01 1.76 -19.09
CA GLY A 731 -18.03 0.76 -18.64
C GLY A 731 -16.67 1.33 -18.23
N VAL A 732 -16.54 2.66 -18.05
CA VAL A 732 -15.28 3.28 -17.60
C VAL A 732 -15.41 4.00 -16.26
N LYS A 733 -14.47 3.71 -15.35
CA LYS A 733 -14.27 4.40 -14.07
C LYS A 733 -13.61 5.75 -14.33
N ARG A 734 -14.39 6.82 -14.15
CA ARG A 734 -13.97 8.22 -14.22
C ARG A 734 -13.97 8.81 -12.83
N LEU A 735 -12.84 9.32 -12.39
CA LEU A 735 -12.70 9.98 -11.11
C LEU A 735 -12.70 11.48 -11.38
N TYR A 736 -13.64 12.18 -10.79
CA TYR A 736 -13.67 13.64 -10.77
C TYR A 736 -13.07 14.09 -9.45
N LEU A 737 -11.95 14.79 -9.56
CA LEU A 737 -11.28 15.45 -8.45
C LEU A 737 -11.75 16.90 -8.42
N LYS A 738 -11.93 17.43 -7.21
CA LYS A 738 -12.63 18.71 -7.00
C LYS A 738 -11.76 19.92 -7.32
N ASP A 739 -10.45 19.76 -7.12
CA ASP A 739 -9.49 20.86 -7.07
C ASP A 739 -8.27 20.59 -7.96
N ASP A 740 -7.38 21.58 -8.01
CA ASP A 740 -6.11 21.49 -8.72
C ASP A 740 -5.28 20.33 -8.15
N VAL A 741 -4.92 19.34 -8.96
CA VAL A 741 -4.09 18.23 -8.52
C VAL A 741 -2.62 18.62 -8.60
N GLN A 742 -1.97 18.74 -7.45
CA GLN A 742 -0.54 18.92 -7.42
C GLN A 742 0.16 17.57 -7.63
N LEU A 743 0.90 17.45 -8.73
CA LEU A 743 1.63 16.25 -9.10
C LEU A 743 2.98 16.25 -8.38
N ARG A 744 3.05 15.49 -7.30
CA ARG A 744 4.21 15.47 -6.42
C ARG A 744 4.65 14.05 -6.09
N ASP A 745 5.95 13.88 -5.89
CA ASP A 745 6.50 12.69 -5.24
C ASP A 745 6.44 12.84 -3.71
N SER A 746 6.87 11.82 -2.97
CA SER A 746 6.87 11.78 -1.50
C SER A 746 7.70 12.87 -0.81
N ASN A 747 8.32 13.78 -1.57
CA ASN A 747 9.08 14.92 -1.05
C ASN A 747 8.61 16.28 -1.62
N ASN A 748 7.34 16.36 -1.99
CA ASN A 748 6.70 17.55 -2.54
C ASN A 748 7.38 18.12 -3.80
N LYS A 749 8.17 17.33 -4.56
CA LYS A 749 8.88 17.80 -5.77
C LYS A 749 8.12 17.45 -7.04
N LEU A 750 8.42 18.19 -8.11
CA LEU A 750 8.17 17.73 -9.46
C LEU A 750 9.07 16.50 -9.76
N LYS A 751 8.47 15.32 -9.60
CA LYS A 751 8.69 14.03 -10.29
C LYS A 751 9.89 13.15 -9.95
N GLN A 752 9.63 12.19 -9.05
CA GLN A 752 9.90 10.76 -9.28
C GLN A 752 8.66 9.90 -8.93
N GLY A 753 8.29 8.93 -9.78
CA GLY A 753 7.13 8.02 -9.57
C GLY A 753 5.88 8.30 -10.41
N ILE A 754 5.78 9.48 -11.02
CA ILE A 754 4.71 9.86 -11.98
C ILE A 754 5.16 9.42 -13.38
N GLU A 755 4.48 8.48 -14.02
CA GLU A 755 4.76 8.14 -15.42
C GLU A 755 3.98 9.08 -16.34
N HIS A 756 4.54 9.43 -17.48
CA HIS A 756 3.88 10.36 -18.38
C HIS A 756 4.46 10.25 -19.78
N GLY A 757 3.62 10.42 -20.79
CA GLY A 757 4.05 10.22 -22.17
C GLY A 757 3.05 10.75 -23.16
N ALA A 758 3.42 10.71 -24.43
CA ALA A 758 2.47 10.96 -25.51
C ALA A 758 1.51 9.77 -25.61
N CYS A 759 0.22 10.05 -25.67
CA CYS A 759 -0.76 9.10 -26.15
C CYS A 759 -0.66 9.06 -27.67
N ASN A 760 -0.43 7.88 -28.24
CA ASN A 760 -0.39 7.72 -29.68
C ASN A 760 -1.63 8.35 -30.33
N SER A 761 -1.39 9.34 -31.21
CA SER A 761 -2.45 9.96 -32.00
C SER A 761 -1.92 10.56 -33.31
N SER A 762 -2.23 9.92 -34.43
CA SER A 762 -3.30 10.38 -35.33
C SER A 762 -3.21 9.75 -36.72
N SER A 763 -4.30 9.12 -37.18
CA SER A 763 -4.62 9.12 -38.61
C SER A 763 -5.52 10.31 -38.92
N LYS A 764 -4.95 11.36 -39.54
CA LYS A 764 -5.70 12.49 -40.09
C LYS A 764 -6.51 12.03 -41.30
N ARG A 765 -7.82 11.82 -41.13
CA ARG A 765 -8.78 11.78 -42.24
C ARG A 765 -8.94 13.19 -42.83
N LYS A 766 -8.31 13.45 -43.98
CA LYS A 766 -8.59 14.64 -44.82
C LYS A 766 -10.07 14.67 -45.20
N LYS A 767 -10.86 15.61 -44.69
CA LYS A 767 -12.15 16.01 -45.27
C LYS A 767 -11.90 17.06 -46.36
N GLY A 768 -12.04 16.65 -47.63
CA GLY A 768 -12.06 17.54 -48.79
C GLY A 768 -13.37 18.33 -48.85
N LYS A 769 -13.23 19.63 -49.15
CA LYS A 769 -14.30 20.59 -49.47
C LYS A 769 -15.10 20.16 -50.71
N LYS A 770 -16.41 20.39 -50.67
CA LYS A 770 -17.28 20.52 -51.85
C LYS A 770 -16.85 21.70 -52.74
N LYS A 771 -16.62 21.43 -54.02
CA LYS A 771 -16.98 22.19 -55.24
C LYS A 771 -17.34 21.09 -56.24
N GLY A 772 -18.53 20.98 -56.81
CA GLY A 772 -19.21 21.94 -57.66
C GLY A 772 -19.24 21.36 -59.09
N LYS A 773 -20.38 20.78 -59.47
CA LYS A 773 -20.90 20.80 -60.85
C LYS A 773 -22.34 21.27 -60.73
#